data_AF-A0A232EV41-F1
#
_entry.id   AF-A0A232EV41-F1
#
_cell.length_a   1.000
_cell.length_b   1.000
_cell.length_c   1.000
_cell.angle_alpha   90.00
_cell.angle_beta   90.00
_cell.angle_gamma   90.00
#
_symmetry.space_group_name_H-M   'P 1'
#
loop_
_entity.id
_entity.type
_entity.pdbx_description
1 polymer ?
#
loop_
_entity_poly.entity_id
_entity_poly.type
_entity_poly.pdbx_seq_one_letter_code
_entity_poly.pdbx_strand_id
1 'polypeptide(L)'
;MATMLLWSLLALILTAGPEVEAKPPPLRPPRLLVISYDAFRYDYFERDFTPFLKQLKLKGTHADYMRNVFVTKTFPNHHTISTGLFVESHGVVDSEFYDPKTNRTVNYSDELFHYNNDINPIWTLNEIGGEGRYSGVMMWPGSNFKYHGTHSTFTVPWNMSVPWTERVDQLLSWFNHPKTPINFGMMYIEEPDFHGHGIGINHPRFNEVLKKLDYVTNYLHDKLKEKCLTDVNVVHLSDHGMATVTLDKIVNLTNYINPADYKTAGLSPVISIFPNPGKENEIYNKLKKASEHTKEFDVYLNNEIPARYHFSKNPRIGPMVVIAKVGYSFEGLYDSFPWYEKEFNITINEKSEFGLHGYDNNATEMHPFFFGVGPAFLPECKVPPFDNVDLLPLFCEILDIQCPQVNGTVGELRNCLTKHQYEAVLYKGIYIGGIVISILGIIALFLVYLRRKRIAKHNAKYRMDEDWDDDSSQQTYQAQSSNSYQQGGYEQRNRNNFRKPRDDHHNNGRYNNRDRSGGSNRGDRDGRREQDYNRNSNEEDDERTTFFVETSKLGKVIGKGGSKIRELEEQTGAKLKINKDCVNGDATAVIVSGTKDAQDQVKTLIDELLSDQRPDRPFTINTMNSQECNNVRNDDRRSAPIDWDAAAKEHDQYQAQKWEKYGSIKKNFYIEDPEVARLSKSEVEKIRKDNNDISVDHTFDVDPSQADSEEYKIPNPVQTFEQAFRNYPDILVEIRKQNFEKPSPIQCQAWPILLSGKDMIGIAQTGTGKTLAFLLPALIHIDNQDTPRSERSGPTVLVMAPTRELALQIEKEVNKYYYHGIKAVCVYGGGDRKKQMNIVSKGVEIVIATPGRLNDLIQTEVLDVKCVSYLVLDEADRMLDMGFEPQIRKSLLDIRPDRQTVMTSATWPPGVRRLAESYMKSPITVCVGSLDLKAVHSVTQRIWIVDEEEKTDVLKEFFHNMAPTDKVIVFFGKKSKVDDIGSDLALSGVACQSIHGGREQADREQALEDIKTGDVNILLATDVASRGIDIEDITHVFNYDFPRDIEEYVHRVGRTGRAGKTGESISLVTRRDWGMTKELIKILEEAEQEIPNELYSMAERYEAMKKKRDEERGDGDRRESGGRRYGGGGGGGGFRSGGGGGGHGYGGGGFGGGGGGRRGGSRW
;
A
#
# COMPACT_ATOMS: atom_id res chain seq x y z
N MET A 1 -48.48 4.47 -68.31
CA MET A 1 -48.90 4.27 -66.90
C MET A 1 -47.94 3.41 -66.10
N ALA A 2 -47.94 2.06 -66.18
CA ALA A 2 -47.11 1.22 -65.29
C ALA A 2 -45.60 1.56 -65.29
N THR A 3 -45.00 1.81 -66.45
CA THR A 3 -43.60 2.28 -66.57
C THR A 3 -43.38 3.69 -66.03
N MET A 4 -44.35 4.60 -66.21
CA MET A 4 -44.31 5.92 -65.58
C MET A 4 -44.40 5.82 -64.06
N LEU A 5 -45.28 4.99 -63.51
CA LEU A 5 -45.36 4.75 -62.07
C LEU A 5 -44.06 4.19 -61.50
N LEU A 6 -43.37 3.30 -62.24
CA LEU A 6 -42.06 2.78 -61.82
C LEU A 6 -40.98 3.88 -61.79
N TRP A 7 -40.94 4.74 -62.81
CA TRP A 7 -40.06 5.92 -62.83
C TRP A 7 -40.46 7.00 -61.83
N SER A 8 -41.75 7.15 -61.50
CA SER A 8 -42.23 8.02 -60.43
C SER A 8 -41.85 7.49 -59.05
N LEU A 9 -41.84 6.17 -58.83
CA LEU A 9 -41.37 5.57 -57.58
C LEU A 9 -39.84 5.70 -57.44
N LEU A 10 -39.09 5.44 -58.51
CA LEU A 10 -37.64 5.66 -58.56
C LEU A 10 -37.29 7.14 -58.39
N ALA A 11 -38.05 8.05 -58.99
CA ALA A 11 -37.92 9.49 -58.72
C ALA A 11 -38.21 9.80 -57.25
N LEU A 12 -39.30 9.29 -56.66
CA LEU A 12 -39.61 9.53 -55.25
C LEU A 12 -38.48 9.05 -54.32
N ILE A 13 -37.88 7.89 -54.61
CA ILE A 13 -36.76 7.31 -53.85
C ILE A 13 -35.43 8.08 -54.08
N LEU A 14 -35.29 8.79 -55.21
CA LEU A 14 -34.12 9.63 -55.53
C LEU A 14 -34.29 11.12 -55.16
N THR A 15 -35.53 11.59 -54.98
CA THR A 15 -35.85 12.96 -54.52
C THR A 15 -36.16 13.02 -53.03
N ALA A 16 -36.51 11.90 -52.41
CA ALA A 16 -36.33 11.69 -50.97
C ALA A 16 -34.84 11.41 -50.68
N GLY A 17 -33.98 12.36 -51.06
CA GLY A 17 -32.71 12.52 -50.36
C GLY A 17 -33.01 12.79 -48.88
N PRO A 18 -32.10 12.46 -47.96
CA PRO A 18 -32.31 12.75 -46.55
C PRO A 18 -32.63 14.24 -46.39
N GLU A 19 -33.72 14.56 -45.71
CA GLU A 19 -33.87 15.89 -45.14
C GLU A 19 -32.63 16.18 -44.28
N VAL A 20 -32.28 17.45 -44.12
CA VAL A 20 -31.15 17.85 -43.29
C VAL A 20 -31.56 17.71 -41.82
N GLU A 21 -31.66 16.47 -41.36
CA GLU A 21 -31.39 16.15 -39.96
C GLU A 21 -30.07 16.83 -39.62
N ALA A 22 -30.08 17.62 -38.55
CA ALA A 22 -28.90 18.35 -38.14
C ALA A 22 -27.75 17.36 -37.97
N LYS A 23 -26.56 17.71 -38.48
CA LYS A 23 -25.31 16.97 -38.30
C LYS A 23 -25.33 16.33 -36.90
N PRO A 24 -25.39 14.99 -36.76
CA PRO A 24 -25.53 14.40 -35.44
C PRO A 24 -24.37 14.94 -34.58
N PRO A 25 -24.63 15.40 -33.34
CA PRO A 25 -23.60 15.99 -32.51
C PRO A 25 -22.44 14.99 -32.45
N PRO A 26 -21.18 15.45 -32.61
CA PRO A 26 -20.04 14.58 -32.89
C PRO A 26 -20.05 13.42 -31.90
N LEU A 27 -20.25 12.21 -32.45
CA LEU A 27 -20.54 11.01 -31.69
C LEU A 27 -19.44 10.83 -30.64
N ARG A 28 -19.78 11.09 -29.37
CA ARG A 28 -18.86 10.91 -28.25
C ARG A 28 -18.34 9.48 -28.32
N PRO A 29 -17.02 9.25 -28.29
CA PRO A 29 -16.46 7.90 -28.36
C PRO A 29 -17.13 6.99 -27.31
N PRO A 30 -17.47 5.74 -27.66
CA PRO A 30 -18.13 4.83 -26.73
C PRO A 30 -17.36 4.72 -25.41
N ARG A 31 -18.12 4.62 -24.31
CA ARG A 31 -17.57 4.70 -22.95
C ARG A 31 -17.48 3.32 -22.32
N LEU A 32 -16.31 2.96 -21.82
CA LEU A 32 -16.02 1.66 -21.19
C LEU A 32 -15.18 1.86 -19.93
N LEU A 33 -15.57 1.20 -18.86
CA LEU A 33 -14.87 1.08 -17.59
C LEU A 33 -14.60 -0.41 -17.31
N VAL A 34 -13.35 -0.79 -17.12
CA VAL A 34 -12.93 -2.15 -16.75
C VAL A 34 -12.42 -2.16 -15.30
N ILE A 35 -12.88 -3.11 -14.50
CA ILE A 35 -12.49 -3.26 -13.09
C ILE A 35 -12.04 -4.69 -12.85
N SER A 36 -10.81 -4.83 -12.36
CA SER A 36 -10.19 -6.10 -11.97
C SER A 36 -10.15 -6.25 -10.45
N TYR A 37 -10.50 -7.45 -9.96
CA TYR A 37 -10.46 -7.85 -8.56
C TYR A 37 -9.44 -9.00 -8.43
N ASP A 38 -8.27 -8.71 -7.87
CA ASP A 38 -7.13 -9.63 -7.86
C ASP A 38 -7.45 -10.94 -7.13
N ALA A 39 -7.13 -12.07 -7.76
CA ALA A 39 -7.43 -13.43 -7.31
C ALA A 39 -8.91 -13.73 -6.95
N PHE A 40 -9.89 -12.93 -7.36
CA PHE A 40 -11.31 -13.21 -7.08
C PHE A 40 -11.77 -14.43 -7.87
N ARG A 41 -11.94 -15.57 -7.19
CA ARG A 41 -12.29 -16.85 -7.82
C ARG A 41 -13.75 -16.93 -8.24
N TYR A 42 -14.01 -17.59 -9.37
CA TYR A 42 -15.35 -17.65 -10.00
C TYR A 42 -16.47 -18.26 -9.12
N ASP A 43 -16.12 -19.06 -8.11
CA ASP A 43 -17.04 -19.74 -7.19
C ASP A 43 -17.30 -18.96 -5.88
N TYR A 44 -16.59 -17.85 -5.61
CA TYR A 44 -16.81 -17.05 -4.41
C TYR A 44 -18.21 -16.40 -4.38
N PHE A 45 -18.88 -16.30 -5.53
CA PHE A 45 -20.31 -15.97 -5.64
C PHE A 45 -21.20 -16.99 -4.91
N GLU A 46 -20.77 -18.24 -4.76
CA GLU A 46 -21.52 -19.30 -4.05
C GLU A 46 -21.17 -19.39 -2.55
N ARG A 47 -20.38 -18.44 -2.02
CA ARG A 47 -20.14 -18.27 -0.58
C ARG A 47 -21.14 -17.30 0.09
N ASP A 48 -22.10 -16.76 -0.67
CA ASP A 48 -23.15 -15.82 -0.26
C ASP A 48 -22.69 -14.51 0.44
N PHE A 49 -21.39 -14.19 0.40
CA PHE A 49 -20.83 -12.93 0.89
C PHE A 49 -20.85 -11.79 -0.13
N THR A 50 -21.24 -12.06 -1.38
CA THR A 50 -21.21 -11.10 -2.50
C THR A 50 -22.57 -10.97 -3.23
N PRO A 51 -23.67 -10.66 -2.52
CA PRO A 51 -25.02 -10.65 -3.08
C PRO A 51 -25.25 -9.57 -4.16
N PHE A 52 -24.64 -8.39 -4.06
CA PHE A 52 -24.79 -7.35 -5.09
C PHE A 52 -24.05 -7.75 -6.38
N LEU A 53 -22.78 -8.15 -6.27
CA LEU A 53 -21.97 -8.70 -7.35
C LEU A 53 -22.66 -9.89 -8.03
N LYS A 54 -23.24 -10.83 -7.25
CA LYS A 54 -23.98 -11.98 -7.77
C LYS A 54 -25.23 -11.55 -8.55
N GLN A 55 -26.01 -10.60 -8.02
CA GLN A 55 -27.16 -10.05 -8.72
C GLN A 55 -26.77 -9.30 -10.00
N LEU A 56 -25.66 -8.54 -9.97
CA LEU A 56 -25.17 -7.77 -11.11
C LEU A 56 -24.63 -8.69 -12.22
N LYS A 57 -23.88 -9.74 -11.86
CA LYS A 57 -23.45 -10.82 -12.77
C LYS A 57 -24.65 -11.41 -13.50
N LEU A 58 -25.68 -11.85 -12.77
CA LEU A 58 -26.87 -12.49 -13.34
C LEU A 58 -27.69 -11.57 -14.25
N LYS A 59 -27.74 -10.26 -13.96
CA LYS A 59 -28.41 -9.25 -14.80
C LYS A 59 -27.61 -8.87 -16.06
N GLY A 60 -26.30 -9.02 -16.04
CA GLY A 60 -25.41 -8.65 -17.14
C GLY A 60 -25.18 -9.77 -18.16
N THR A 61 -24.38 -9.44 -19.18
CA THR A 61 -23.71 -10.45 -20.00
C THR A 61 -22.63 -11.10 -19.15
N HIS A 62 -22.63 -12.42 -18.96
CA HIS A 62 -21.72 -13.07 -18.01
C HIS A 62 -21.27 -14.46 -18.45
N ALA A 63 -20.07 -14.86 -18.02
CA ALA A 63 -19.61 -16.25 -18.11
C ALA A 63 -19.83 -16.99 -16.78
N ASP A 64 -19.78 -18.33 -16.79
CA ASP A 64 -19.59 -19.08 -15.54
C ASP A 64 -18.23 -18.71 -14.93
N TYR A 65 -17.18 -18.82 -15.74
CA TYR A 65 -15.79 -18.46 -15.47
C TYR A 65 -15.08 -18.07 -16.77
N MET A 66 -13.93 -17.38 -16.67
CA MET A 66 -12.95 -17.26 -17.77
C MET A 66 -11.80 -18.25 -17.55
N ARG A 67 -11.16 -18.66 -18.64
CA ARG A 67 -9.82 -19.28 -18.60
C ARG A 67 -8.77 -18.17 -18.67
N ASN A 68 -7.73 -18.30 -17.86
CA ASN A 68 -6.62 -17.35 -17.78
C ASN A 68 -5.34 -17.91 -18.43
N VAL A 69 -4.29 -17.11 -18.53
CA VAL A 69 -3.00 -17.57 -19.08
C VAL A 69 -2.13 -18.19 -18.00
N PHE A 70 -1.26 -19.11 -18.40
CA PHE A 70 -0.23 -19.66 -17.53
C PHE A 70 1.06 -18.82 -17.66
N VAL A 71 1.72 -18.40 -16.57
CA VAL A 71 1.36 -18.61 -15.16
C VAL A 71 0.16 -17.77 -14.71
N THR A 72 -0.68 -18.33 -13.84
CA THR A 72 -1.92 -17.71 -13.34
C THR A 72 -1.63 -16.67 -12.23
N LYS A 73 -0.86 -15.64 -12.57
CA LYS A 73 -0.40 -14.56 -11.68
C LYS A 73 -0.76 -13.16 -12.18
N THR A 74 -0.72 -12.20 -11.27
CA THR A 74 -1.22 -10.83 -11.45
C THR A 74 -0.68 -10.15 -12.70
N PHE A 75 0.64 -9.92 -12.79
CA PHE A 75 1.20 -9.13 -13.91
C PHE A 75 1.08 -9.82 -15.28
N PRO A 76 1.35 -11.14 -15.43
CA PRO A 76 1.07 -11.85 -16.67
C PRO A 76 -0.38 -11.68 -17.14
N ASN A 77 -1.36 -11.90 -16.26
CA ASN A 77 -2.77 -11.88 -16.65
C ASN A 77 -3.31 -10.45 -16.84
N HIS A 78 -2.97 -9.49 -15.98
CA HIS A 78 -3.31 -8.08 -16.18
C HIS A 78 -2.70 -7.52 -17.48
N HIS A 79 -1.51 -7.99 -17.89
CA HIS A 79 -0.94 -7.60 -19.17
C HIS A 79 -1.63 -8.30 -20.35
N THR A 80 -1.94 -9.60 -20.27
CA THR A 80 -2.81 -10.29 -21.26
C THR A 80 -4.16 -9.58 -21.44
N ILE A 81 -4.87 -9.26 -20.35
CA ILE A 81 -6.15 -8.54 -20.38
C ILE A 81 -6.02 -7.21 -21.14
N SER A 82 -4.90 -6.51 -20.97
CA SER A 82 -4.65 -5.24 -21.65
C SER A 82 -4.18 -5.37 -23.11
N THR A 83 -3.63 -6.51 -23.54
CA THR A 83 -2.93 -6.69 -24.84
C THR A 83 -3.49 -7.78 -25.74
N GLY A 84 -4.39 -8.65 -25.26
CA GLY A 84 -4.93 -9.78 -26.02
C GLY A 84 -3.92 -10.85 -26.41
N LEU A 85 -2.71 -10.83 -25.82
CA LEU A 85 -1.60 -11.71 -26.13
C LEU A 85 -1.38 -12.76 -25.03
N PHE A 86 -0.83 -13.91 -25.42
CA PHE A 86 -0.30 -14.90 -24.49
C PHE A 86 1.07 -14.51 -23.93
N VAL A 87 1.42 -15.09 -22.77
CA VAL A 87 2.70 -14.89 -22.08
C VAL A 87 3.90 -15.13 -22.99
N GLU A 88 3.85 -16.14 -23.87
CA GLU A 88 4.93 -16.40 -24.83
C GLU A 88 5.16 -15.26 -25.82
N SER A 89 4.12 -14.46 -26.12
CA SER A 89 4.16 -13.34 -27.06
C SER A 89 4.46 -12.00 -26.40
N HIS A 90 3.97 -11.73 -25.18
CA HIS A 90 4.19 -10.45 -24.49
C HIS A 90 5.31 -10.46 -23.43
N GLY A 91 5.86 -11.62 -23.06
CA GLY A 91 7.08 -11.74 -22.26
C GLY A 91 7.01 -11.27 -20.80
N VAL A 92 5.84 -10.97 -20.26
CA VAL A 92 5.63 -10.80 -18.81
C VAL A 92 5.37 -12.20 -18.24
N VAL A 93 6.45 -12.89 -17.88
CA VAL A 93 6.43 -14.34 -17.59
C VAL A 93 6.15 -14.69 -16.12
N ASP A 94 6.40 -13.76 -15.20
CA ASP A 94 6.09 -13.79 -13.76
C ASP A 94 6.21 -12.33 -13.25
N SER A 95 6.16 -12.10 -11.94
CA SER A 95 6.43 -10.81 -11.29
C SER A 95 7.89 -10.35 -11.42
N GLU A 96 8.78 -11.28 -11.77
CA GLU A 96 10.21 -11.08 -12.05
C GLU A 96 10.68 -12.07 -13.13
N PHE A 97 11.80 -11.81 -13.81
CA PHE A 97 12.48 -12.83 -14.60
C PHE A 97 14.00 -12.72 -14.49
N TYR A 98 14.71 -13.85 -14.51
CA TYR A 98 16.17 -13.84 -14.62
C TYR A 98 16.56 -13.85 -16.09
N ASP A 99 17.20 -12.78 -16.55
CA ASP A 99 17.87 -12.79 -17.84
C ASP A 99 19.18 -13.59 -17.72
N PRO A 100 19.38 -14.70 -18.46
CA PRO A 100 20.64 -15.41 -18.48
C PRO A 100 21.73 -14.68 -19.28
N LYS A 101 21.37 -13.77 -20.21
CA LYS A 101 22.34 -12.86 -20.84
C LYS A 101 22.82 -11.88 -19.78
N THR A 102 21.94 -11.02 -19.28
CA THR A 102 22.29 -9.99 -18.30
C THR A 102 22.33 -10.45 -16.84
N ASN A 103 22.43 -11.78 -16.56
CA ASN A 103 22.70 -12.42 -15.25
C ASN A 103 22.07 -11.62 -14.08
N ARG A 104 20.81 -11.19 -14.27
CA ARG A 104 20.06 -10.22 -13.46
C ARG A 104 18.65 -10.77 -13.32
N THR A 105 18.10 -10.66 -12.12
CA THR A 105 16.65 -10.67 -11.94
C THR A 105 16.11 -9.28 -12.27
N VAL A 106 15.22 -9.19 -13.24
CA VAL A 106 14.49 -7.98 -13.64
C VAL A 106 13.14 -8.01 -12.93
N ASN A 107 12.94 -7.07 -12.03
CA ASN A 107 11.72 -6.92 -11.22
C ASN A 107 10.76 -5.92 -11.88
N TYR A 108 9.68 -5.52 -11.20
CA TYR A 108 8.74 -4.49 -11.68
C TYR A 108 9.47 -3.23 -12.17
N SER A 109 9.44 -3.03 -13.49
CA SER A 109 10.23 -2.03 -14.21
C SER A 109 9.69 -1.88 -15.63
N ASP A 110 10.14 -0.85 -16.35
CA ASP A 110 9.80 -0.65 -17.76
C ASP A 110 10.22 -1.86 -18.62
N GLU A 111 11.41 -2.41 -18.34
CA GLU A 111 11.98 -3.61 -18.99
C GLU A 111 11.10 -4.86 -18.79
N LEU A 112 10.42 -5.00 -17.65
CA LEU A 112 9.52 -6.14 -17.41
C LEU A 112 8.37 -6.16 -18.43
N PHE A 113 7.74 -5.00 -18.69
CA PHE A 113 6.56 -4.91 -19.55
C PHE A 113 6.90 -4.68 -21.04
N HIS A 114 8.05 -4.10 -21.37
CA HIS A 114 8.49 -3.90 -22.77
C HIS A 114 9.34 -5.06 -23.30
N TYR A 115 8.71 -6.19 -23.59
CA TYR A 115 9.37 -7.32 -24.28
C TYR A 115 9.58 -7.07 -25.78
N ASN A 116 8.63 -6.40 -26.44
CA ASN A 116 8.74 -5.93 -27.81
C ASN A 116 8.03 -4.58 -27.95
N ASN A 117 8.57 -3.69 -28.79
CA ASN A 117 8.03 -2.35 -29.01
C ASN A 117 6.63 -2.36 -29.64
N ASP A 118 6.29 -3.35 -30.47
CA ASP A 118 5.00 -3.39 -31.18
C ASP A 118 3.78 -3.63 -30.25
N ILE A 119 4.03 -4.04 -28.99
CA ILE A 119 2.98 -4.35 -28.02
C ILE A 119 2.36 -3.06 -27.49
N ASN A 120 1.06 -2.87 -27.72
CA ASN A 120 0.31 -1.72 -27.26
C ASN A 120 -0.89 -2.18 -26.40
N PRO A 121 -1.00 -1.73 -25.13
CA PRO A 121 -2.15 -2.01 -24.29
C PRO A 121 -3.35 -1.15 -24.67
N ILE A 122 -4.55 -1.61 -24.31
CA ILE A 122 -5.84 -0.99 -24.62
C ILE A 122 -5.94 0.51 -24.29
N TRP A 123 -5.32 0.98 -23.21
CA TRP A 123 -5.32 2.42 -22.90
C TRP A 123 -4.57 3.23 -23.96
N THR A 124 -3.41 2.77 -24.41
CA THR A 124 -2.64 3.39 -25.50
C THR A 124 -3.37 3.27 -26.84
N LEU A 125 -3.98 2.12 -27.13
CA LEU A 125 -4.77 1.91 -28.35
C LEU A 125 -5.99 2.86 -28.45
N ASN A 126 -6.60 3.24 -27.32
CA ASN A 126 -7.67 4.23 -27.29
C ASN A 126 -7.13 5.67 -27.48
N GLU A 127 -6.00 6.04 -26.84
CA GLU A 127 -5.37 7.37 -27.01
C GLU A 127 -4.96 7.63 -28.47
N ILE A 128 -4.35 6.65 -29.14
CA ILE A 128 -3.98 6.78 -30.57
C ILE A 128 -5.17 6.64 -31.53
N GLY A 129 -6.38 6.36 -31.00
CA GLY A 129 -7.60 6.10 -31.77
C GLY A 129 -8.30 7.34 -32.36
N GLY A 130 -7.74 8.53 -32.14
CA GLY A 130 -8.23 9.79 -32.72
C GLY A 130 -8.75 10.82 -31.71
N GLU A 131 -9.10 12.02 -32.21
CA GLU A 131 -9.52 13.15 -31.39
C GLU A 131 -10.72 12.83 -30.48
N GLY A 132 -10.66 13.35 -29.24
CA GLY A 132 -11.73 13.18 -28.25
C GLY A 132 -11.74 11.84 -27.51
N ARG A 133 -10.79 10.94 -27.81
CA ARG A 133 -10.52 9.75 -26.99
C ARG A 133 -9.47 10.06 -25.94
N TYR A 134 -9.74 9.65 -24.71
CA TYR A 134 -8.85 9.82 -23.57
C TYR A 134 -9.01 8.61 -22.63
N SER A 135 -7.90 8.15 -22.07
CA SER A 135 -7.81 6.97 -21.21
C SER A 135 -7.42 7.37 -19.78
N GLY A 136 -8.09 6.78 -18.78
CA GLY A 136 -7.78 6.95 -17.36
C GLY A 136 -7.52 5.62 -16.68
N VAL A 137 -6.32 5.43 -16.11
CA VAL A 137 -5.89 4.16 -15.54
C VAL A 137 -5.55 4.31 -14.05
N MET A 138 -6.38 3.69 -13.22
CA MET A 138 -6.26 3.66 -11.76
C MET A 138 -5.52 2.39 -11.33
N MET A 139 -4.24 2.53 -10.98
CA MET A 139 -3.44 1.53 -10.28
C MET A 139 -3.15 0.22 -11.03
N TRP A 140 -3.45 0.12 -12.33
CA TRP A 140 -3.26 -1.10 -13.13
C TRP A 140 -1.77 -1.45 -13.35
N PRO A 141 -1.35 -2.72 -13.22
CA PRO A 141 0.04 -3.14 -13.47
C PRO A 141 0.55 -2.72 -14.86
N GLY A 142 1.72 -2.07 -14.89
CA GLY A 142 2.39 -1.64 -16.12
C GLY A 142 1.85 -0.33 -16.75
N SER A 143 0.77 0.26 -16.23
CA SER A 143 0.17 1.48 -16.82
C SER A 143 1.00 2.77 -16.68
N ASN A 144 1.96 2.77 -15.75
CA ASN A 144 2.84 3.91 -15.46
C ASN A 144 3.92 4.13 -16.53
N PHE A 145 4.08 3.20 -17.48
CA PHE A 145 5.14 3.20 -18.50
C PHE A 145 4.63 3.77 -19.84
N LYS A 146 5.56 4.14 -20.73
CA LYS A 146 5.24 4.74 -22.04
C LYS A 146 5.26 3.69 -23.16
N TYR A 147 4.09 3.36 -23.69
CA TYR A 147 3.97 2.51 -24.89
C TYR A 147 3.91 3.40 -26.13
N HIS A 148 4.76 3.15 -27.13
CA HIS A 148 4.90 4.00 -28.33
C HIS A 148 5.18 5.50 -28.01
N GLY A 149 5.78 5.79 -26.85
CA GLY A 149 6.04 7.16 -26.37
C GLY A 149 4.84 7.85 -25.72
N THR A 150 3.67 7.22 -25.72
CA THR A 150 2.38 7.72 -25.22
C THR A 150 2.11 7.23 -23.80
N HIS A 151 1.52 8.10 -22.96
CA HIS A 151 0.89 7.74 -21.69
C HIS A 151 -0.64 7.79 -21.83
N SER A 152 -1.35 7.16 -20.90
CA SER A 152 -2.77 7.45 -20.71
C SER A 152 -2.97 8.84 -20.08
N THR A 153 -4.01 9.55 -20.51
CA THR A 153 -4.32 10.94 -20.12
C THR A 153 -4.39 11.14 -18.62
N PHE A 154 -4.90 10.14 -17.89
CA PHE A 154 -4.77 10.06 -16.44
C PHE A 154 -4.17 8.72 -16.04
N THR A 155 -3.18 8.73 -15.16
CA THR A 155 -2.60 7.52 -14.57
C THR A 155 -2.35 7.75 -13.09
N VAL A 156 -2.78 6.82 -12.25
CA VAL A 156 -2.44 6.80 -10.82
C VAL A 156 -1.62 5.53 -10.56
N PRO A 157 -0.35 5.64 -10.10
CA PRO A 157 0.48 4.48 -9.81
C PRO A 157 -0.02 3.72 -8.56
N TRP A 158 0.48 2.50 -8.39
CA TRP A 158 0.13 1.62 -7.27
C TRP A 158 0.27 2.32 -5.90
N ASN A 159 -0.83 2.47 -5.16
CA ASN A 159 -0.83 3.09 -3.83
C ASN A 159 -1.98 2.57 -2.95
N MET A 160 -1.69 1.56 -2.12
CA MET A 160 -2.65 0.99 -1.15
C MET A 160 -3.23 2.01 -0.16
N SER A 161 -2.53 3.12 0.09
CA SER A 161 -2.91 4.13 1.07
C SER A 161 -4.18 4.90 0.70
N VAL A 162 -4.61 4.85 -0.56
CA VAL A 162 -5.84 5.50 -1.04
C VAL A 162 -7.04 4.57 -0.81
N PRO A 163 -8.06 4.96 -0.04
CA PRO A 163 -9.30 4.20 0.13
C PRO A 163 -10.00 3.90 -1.20
N TRP A 164 -10.60 2.72 -1.33
CA TRP A 164 -11.28 2.31 -2.57
C TRP A 164 -12.42 3.22 -3.01
N THR A 165 -13.12 3.86 -2.07
CA THR A 165 -14.15 4.86 -2.36
C THR A 165 -13.55 6.10 -3.04
N GLU A 166 -12.40 6.58 -2.56
CA GLU A 166 -11.64 7.68 -3.19
C GLU A 166 -11.08 7.28 -4.57
N ARG A 167 -10.58 6.05 -4.72
CA ARG A 167 -10.17 5.51 -6.04
C ARG A 167 -11.33 5.50 -7.03
N VAL A 168 -12.53 5.09 -6.59
CA VAL A 168 -13.77 5.12 -7.38
C VAL A 168 -14.15 6.56 -7.75
N ASP A 169 -14.21 7.48 -6.79
CA ASP A 169 -14.61 8.86 -7.07
C ASP A 169 -13.61 9.60 -7.97
N GLN A 170 -12.30 9.38 -7.77
CA GLN A 170 -11.26 9.96 -8.62
C GLN A 170 -11.38 9.44 -10.06
N LEU A 171 -11.51 8.12 -10.25
CA LEU A 171 -11.72 7.50 -11.56
C LEU A 171 -12.99 8.00 -12.27
N LEU A 172 -14.10 8.09 -11.55
CA LEU A 172 -15.36 8.58 -12.09
C LEU A 172 -15.37 10.11 -12.32
N SER A 173 -14.51 10.87 -11.63
CA SER A 173 -14.30 12.29 -11.93
C SER A 173 -13.68 12.51 -13.31
N TRP A 174 -12.75 11.63 -13.73
CA TRP A 174 -12.10 11.72 -15.03
C TRP A 174 -13.08 11.55 -16.19
N PHE A 175 -14.12 10.72 -16.03
CA PHE A 175 -15.18 10.56 -17.03
C PHE A 175 -15.91 11.88 -17.32
N ASN A 176 -15.99 12.77 -16.32
CA ASN A 176 -16.63 14.09 -16.44
C ASN A 176 -15.62 15.26 -16.42
N HIS A 177 -14.34 15.01 -16.71
CA HIS A 177 -13.30 16.05 -16.73
C HIS A 177 -13.58 17.11 -17.82
N PRO A 178 -13.55 18.43 -17.51
CA PRO A 178 -14.10 19.46 -18.41
C PRO A 178 -13.31 19.73 -19.70
N LYS A 179 -12.06 19.28 -19.81
CA LYS A 179 -11.22 19.45 -21.02
C LYS A 179 -10.95 18.14 -21.77
N THR A 180 -10.76 17.06 -21.03
CA THR A 180 -10.35 15.74 -21.55
C THR A 180 -11.15 14.63 -20.84
N PRO A 181 -12.48 14.58 -21.02
CA PRO A 181 -13.32 13.58 -20.36
C PRO A 181 -13.00 12.19 -20.89
N ILE A 182 -12.62 11.25 -20.02
CA ILE A 182 -12.25 9.90 -20.49
C ILE A 182 -13.46 9.18 -21.08
N ASN A 183 -13.20 8.47 -22.18
CA ASN A 183 -14.10 7.45 -22.70
C ASN A 183 -13.66 6.05 -22.27
N PHE A 184 -12.39 5.86 -21.91
CA PHE A 184 -11.89 4.57 -21.43
C PHE A 184 -11.30 4.67 -20.03
N GLY A 185 -11.81 3.85 -19.10
CA GLY A 185 -11.33 3.73 -17.73
C GLY A 185 -10.87 2.31 -17.39
N MET A 186 -9.78 2.17 -16.64
CA MET A 186 -9.41 0.90 -16.00
C MET A 186 -9.10 1.09 -14.52
N MET A 187 -9.49 0.14 -13.68
CA MET A 187 -9.14 0.12 -12.26
C MET A 187 -8.76 -1.28 -11.78
N TYR A 188 -7.72 -1.32 -10.94
CA TYR A 188 -7.25 -2.52 -10.24
C TYR A 188 -7.58 -2.44 -8.75
N ILE A 189 -8.09 -3.54 -8.19
CA ILE A 189 -8.37 -3.74 -6.78
C ILE A 189 -7.59 -4.98 -6.32
N GLU A 190 -6.74 -4.80 -5.30
CA GLU A 190 -5.76 -5.74 -4.75
C GLU A 190 -6.35 -6.87 -3.88
N GLU A 191 -7.66 -7.04 -3.89
CA GLU A 191 -8.37 -7.97 -3.03
C GLU A 191 -9.38 -8.78 -3.85
N PRO A 192 -9.59 -10.07 -3.50
CA PRO A 192 -9.17 -10.71 -2.25
C PRO A 192 -7.74 -11.29 -2.20
N ASP A 193 -6.88 -11.06 -3.20
CA ASP A 193 -5.49 -11.58 -3.20
C ASP A 193 -4.68 -11.21 -1.96
N PHE A 194 -4.57 -9.91 -1.63
CA PHE A 194 -3.67 -9.40 -0.58
C PHE A 194 -3.92 -10.06 0.79
N HIS A 195 -5.18 -10.13 1.26
CA HIS A 195 -5.51 -10.92 2.44
C HIS A 195 -5.45 -12.43 2.17
N GLY A 196 -5.86 -12.89 0.99
CA GLY A 196 -5.86 -14.30 0.59
C GLY A 196 -4.52 -14.98 0.83
N HIS A 197 -3.43 -14.34 0.38
CA HIS A 197 -2.06 -14.77 0.64
C HIS A 197 -1.77 -14.97 2.14
N GLY A 198 -1.92 -13.91 2.95
CA GLY A 198 -1.41 -13.90 4.32
C GLY A 198 -2.27 -14.59 5.37
N ILE A 199 -3.60 -14.65 5.20
CA ILE A 199 -4.52 -15.31 6.16
C ILE A 199 -5.20 -16.57 5.62
N GLY A 200 -5.09 -16.87 4.33
CA GLY A 200 -5.74 -18.01 3.70
C GLY A 200 -7.22 -17.80 3.35
N ILE A 201 -7.64 -18.32 2.21
CA ILE A 201 -8.97 -18.09 1.61
C ILE A 201 -10.15 -18.65 2.42
N ASN A 202 -9.90 -19.53 3.40
CA ASN A 202 -10.92 -20.13 4.26
C ASN A 202 -11.08 -19.39 5.61
N HIS A 203 -10.15 -18.50 5.96
CA HIS A 203 -10.14 -17.82 7.25
C HIS A 203 -11.29 -16.80 7.38
N PRO A 204 -11.96 -16.66 8.55
CA PRO A 204 -13.16 -15.83 8.67
C PRO A 204 -13.01 -14.37 8.21
N ARG A 205 -11.83 -13.74 8.39
CA ARG A 205 -11.57 -12.38 7.88
C ARG A 205 -11.64 -12.27 6.36
N PHE A 206 -11.37 -13.34 5.61
CA PHE A 206 -11.49 -13.36 4.15
C PHE A 206 -12.94 -13.16 3.70
N ASN A 207 -13.91 -13.66 4.46
CA ASN A 207 -15.33 -13.42 4.20
C ASN A 207 -15.71 -11.94 4.37
N GLU A 208 -15.07 -11.22 5.29
CA GLU A 208 -15.27 -9.77 5.45
C GLU A 208 -14.65 -8.97 4.29
N VAL A 209 -13.53 -9.43 3.73
CA VAL A 209 -12.95 -8.87 2.49
C VAL A 209 -13.93 -9.03 1.33
N LEU A 210 -14.51 -10.22 1.14
CA LEU A 210 -15.53 -10.46 0.10
C LEU A 210 -16.73 -9.50 0.24
N LYS A 211 -17.27 -9.32 1.47
CA LYS A 211 -18.34 -8.32 1.71
C LYS A 211 -17.91 -6.89 1.39
N LYS A 212 -16.67 -6.52 1.72
CA LYS A 212 -16.10 -5.18 1.44
C LYS A 212 -16.01 -4.92 -0.07
N LEU A 213 -15.72 -5.94 -0.87
CA LEU A 213 -15.72 -5.87 -2.34
C LEU A 213 -17.14 -5.76 -2.92
N ASP A 214 -18.11 -6.50 -2.37
CA ASP A 214 -19.52 -6.37 -2.73
C ASP A 214 -20.02 -4.94 -2.49
N TYR A 215 -19.67 -4.39 -1.32
CA TYR A 215 -19.96 -3.01 -0.95
C TYR A 215 -19.33 -1.99 -1.92
N VAL A 216 -18.02 -2.07 -2.22
CA VAL A 216 -17.37 -1.15 -3.18
C VAL A 216 -18.00 -1.24 -4.57
N THR A 217 -18.40 -2.44 -4.97
CA THR A 217 -19.10 -2.65 -6.25
C THR A 217 -20.45 -1.94 -6.25
N ASN A 218 -21.22 -2.01 -5.15
CA ASN A 218 -22.46 -1.25 -5.04
C ASN A 218 -22.20 0.27 -5.05
N TYR A 219 -21.22 0.75 -4.27
CA TYR A 219 -20.82 2.17 -4.21
C TYR A 219 -20.50 2.73 -5.60
N LEU A 220 -19.66 2.04 -6.38
CA LEU A 220 -19.38 2.37 -7.78
C LEU A 220 -20.66 2.51 -8.62
N HIS A 221 -21.57 1.54 -8.54
CA HIS A 221 -22.79 1.54 -9.35
C HIS A 221 -23.80 2.59 -8.92
N ASP A 222 -23.80 3.01 -7.66
CA ASP A 222 -24.58 4.16 -7.20
C ASP A 222 -23.91 5.48 -7.62
N LYS A 223 -22.59 5.61 -7.51
CA LYS A 223 -21.82 6.75 -8.04
C LYS A 223 -21.96 6.94 -9.56
N LEU A 224 -22.03 5.87 -10.34
CA LEU A 224 -22.30 5.94 -11.78
C LEU A 224 -23.68 6.54 -12.07
N LYS A 225 -24.69 6.28 -11.23
CA LYS A 225 -26.03 6.90 -11.33
C LYS A 225 -25.98 8.36 -10.88
N GLU A 226 -25.36 8.65 -9.73
CA GLU A 226 -25.19 10.00 -9.17
C GLU A 226 -24.59 10.96 -10.20
N LYS A 227 -23.50 10.55 -10.85
CA LYS A 227 -22.74 11.37 -11.80
C LYS A 227 -23.29 11.33 -13.24
N CYS A 228 -24.51 10.81 -13.43
CA CYS A 228 -25.21 10.66 -14.72
C CYS A 228 -24.42 9.87 -15.79
N LEU A 229 -23.62 8.90 -15.37
CA LEU A 229 -22.76 8.06 -16.21
C LEU A 229 -23.47 6.77 -16.70
N THR A 230 -24.77 6.84 -16.96
CA THR A 230 -25.60 5.70 -17.39
C THR A 230 -25.33 5.23 -18.82
N ASP A 231 -24.49 5.96 -19.56
CA ASP A 231 -23.98 5.62 -20.90
C ASP A 231 -22.67 4.80 -20.85
N VAL A 232 -22.06 4.65 -19.68
CA VAL A 232 -20.80 3.89 -19.50
C VAL A 232 -21.08 2.39 -19.44
N ASN A 233 -20.35 1.63 -20.25
CA ASN A 233 -20.29 0.18 -20.15
C ASN A 233 -19.31 -0.20 -19.03
N VAL A 234 -19.71 -1.07 -18.11
CA VAL A 234 -18.87 -1.52 -16.99
C VAL A 234 -18.61 -3.01 -17.10
N VAL A 235 -17.34 -3.38 -17.21
CA VAL A 235 -16.87 -4.76 -17.14
C VAL A 235 -16.26 -5.00 -15.76
N HIS A 236 -16.76 -5.99 -15.05
CA HIS A 236 -16.17 -6.51 -13.83
C HIS A 236 -15.56 -7.88 -14.15
N LEU A 237 -14.30 -8.07 -13.81
CA LEU A 237 -13.57 -9.31 -14.02
C LEU A 237 -12.57 -9.58 -12.90
N SER A 238 -12.02 -10.77 -12.90
CA SER A 238 -10.73 -11.04 -12.27
C SER A 238 -9.76 -11.62 -13.30
N ASP A 239 -8.51 -11.77 -12.92
CA ASP A 239 -7.41 -12.20 -13.78
C ASP A 239 -6.90 -13.61 -13.40
N HIS A 240 -6.99 -13.98 -12.13
CA HIS A 240 -6.90 -15.36 -11.64
C HIS A 240 -7.79 -15.64 -10.43
N GLY A 241 -7.70 -16.88 -9.94
CA GLY A 241 -8.19 -17.34 -8.65
C GLY A 241 -7.04 -17.69 -7.71
N MET A 242 -7.32 -18.47 -6.67
CA MET A 242 -6.36 -18.84 -5.61
C MET A 242 -6.72 -20.21 -5.00
N ALA A 243 -5.70 -20.96 -4.59
CA ALA A 243 -5.78 -22.22 -3.88
C ALA A 243 -5.20 -22.12 -2.47
N THR A 244 -5.55 -23.07 -1.60
CA THR A 244 -5.06 -23.14 -0.22
C THR A 244 -3.79 -23.99 -0.12
N VAL A 245 -2.75 -23.45 0.52
CA VAL A 245 -1.50 -24.15 0.88
C VAL A 245 -1.38 -24.24 2.41
N THR A 246 -0.83 -25.34 2.91
CA THR A 246 -0.54 -25.59 4.34
C THR A 246 0.95 -25.88 4.53
N LEU A 247 1.49 -25.70 5.75
CA LEU A 247 2.93 -25.81 6.02
C LEU A 247 3.53 -27.18 5.64
N ASP A 248 2.77 -28.25 5.79
CA ASP A 248 3.15 -29.62 5.43
C ASP A 248 3.34 -29.84 3.91
N LYS A 249 2.89 -28.90 3.08
CA LYS A 249 2.92 -28.96 1.60
C LYS A 249 3.93 -27.98 0.98
N ILE A 250 4.82 -27.42 1.79
CA ILE A 250 5.93 -26.61 1.31
C ILE A 250 7.12 -27.54 1.01
N VAL A 251 7.21 -27.94 -0.26
CA VAL A 251 8.32 -28.71 -0.82
C VAL A 251 9.60 -27.88 -0.69
N ASN A 252 10.70 -28.52 -0.29
CA ASN A 252 12.04 -27.92 -0.27
C ASN A 252 12.90 -28.59 -1.36
N LEU A 253 13.23 -27.85 -2.42
CA LEU A 253 14.02 -28.35 -3.55
C LEU A 253 15.47 -28.67 -3.17
N THR A 254 16.02 -28.04 -2.14
CA THR A 254 17.39 -28.30 -1.65
C THR A 254 17.57 -29.72 -1.10
N ASN A 255 16.47 -30.43 -0.77
CA ASN A 255 16.50 -31.85 -0.41
C ASN A 255 16.88 -32.77 -1.59
N TYR A 256 16.71 -32.30 -2.83
CA TYR A 256 16.93 -33.08 -4.05
C TYR A 256 18.13 -32.58 -4.87
N ILE A 257 18.40 -31.28 -4.87
CA ILE A 257 19.47 -30.64 -5.65
C ILE A 257 20.27 -29.64 -4.81
N ASN A 258 21.57 -29.52 -5.10
CA ASN A 258 22.50 -28.67 -4.35
C ASN A 258 22.34 -27.19 -4.77
N PRO A 259 22.01 -26.25 -3.86
CA PRO A 259 21.83 -24.83 -4.18
C PRO A 259 23.02 -24.15 -4.87
N ALA A 260 24.24 -24.68 -4.71
CA ALA A 260 25.41 -24.15 -5.39
C ALA A 260 25.51 -24.53 -6.89
N ASP A 261 24.66 -25.43 -7.39
CA ASP A 261 24.72 -25.97 -8.76
C ASP A 261 23.75 -25.28 -9.75
N TYR A 262 22.94 -24.30 -9.31
CA TYR A 262 21.95 -23.61 -10.14
C TYR A 262 21.58 -22.21 -9.63
N LYS A 263 20.73 -21.51 -10.40
CA LYS A 263 19.98 -20.33 -9.99
C LYS A 263 18.48 -20.53 -10.26
N THR A 264 17.67 -19.75 -9.58
CA THR A 264 16.20 -19.72 -9.71
C THR A 264 15.72 -18.36 -10.21
N ALA A 265 14.51 -18.33 -10.78
CA ALA A 265 13.75 -17.12 -11.06
C ALA A 265 12.26 -17.42 -11.07
N GLY A 266 11.47 -16.41 -10.73
CA GLY A 266 10.04 -16.59 -10.53
C GLY A 266 9.72 -17.17 -9.15
N LEU A 267 8.50 -16.92 -8.70
CA LEU A 267 8.05 -17.23 -7.34
C LEU A 267 7.25 -18.54 -7.30
N SER A 268 7.22 -19.20 -6.14
CA SER A 268 6.29 -20.31 -5.88
C SER A 268 4.88 -19.97 -6.40
N PRO A 269 4.15 -20.88 -7.07
CA PRO A 269 4.41 -22.31 -7.26
C PRO A 269 5.15 -22.67 -8.56
N VAL A 270 5.77 -21.70 -9.26
CA VAL A 270 6.45 -21.94 -10.55
C VAL A 270 7.85 -21.33 -10.54
N ILE A 271 8.87 -22.17 -10.60
CA ILE A 271 10.28 -21.74 -10.55
C ILE A 271 10.98 -22.14 -11.85
N SER A 272 11.52 -21.15 -12.56
CA SER A 272 12.50 -21.36 -13.62
C SER A 272 13.86 -21.69 -13.00
N ILE A 273 14.45 -22.83 -13.38
CA ILE A 273 15.78 -23.26 -12.94
C ILE A 273 16.78 -23.08 -14.08
N PHE A 274 17.89 -22.41 -13.75
CA PHE A 274 19.04 -22.17 -14.61
C PHE A 274 20.24 -22.92 -14.02
N PRO A 275 20.55 -24.15 -14.48
CA PRO A 275 21.72 -24.90 -14.02
C PRO A 275 23.03 -24.17 -14.33
N ASN A 276 24.06 -24.41 -13.51
CA ASN A 276 25.43 -24.09 -13.88
C ASN A 276 25.91 -25.02 -15.01
N PRO A 277 26.86 -24.59 -15.87
CA PRO A 277 27.30 -25.38 -17.03
C PRO A 277 27.76 -26.80 -16.66
N GLY A 278 27.14 -27.80 -17.29
CA GLY A 278 27.41 -29.22 -17.05
C GLY A 278 26.60 -29.87 -15.92
N LYS A 279 25.76 -29.10 -15.21
CA LYS A 279 24.86 -29.60 -14.15
C LYS A 279 23.43 -29.91 -14.63
N GLU A 280 23.12 -29.63 -15.89
CA GLU A 280 21.78 -29.71 -16.46
C GLU A 280 21.19 -31.13 -16.31
N ASN A 281 21.92 -32.13 -16.80
CA ASN A 281 21.49 -33.53 -16.71
C ASN A 281 21.49 -34.06 -15.27
N GLU A 282 22.33 -33.53 -14.38
CA GLU A 282 22.36 -33.97 -12.97
C GLU A 282 21.09 -33.48 -12.24
N ILE A 283 20.77 -32.20 -12.40
CA ILE A 283 19.62 -31.53 -11.78
C ILE A 283 18.30 -32.06 -12.34
N TYR A 284 18.16 -32.16 -13.67
CA TYR A 284 16.94 -32.67 -14.27
C TYR A 284 16.61 -34.08 -13.78
N ASN A 285 17.57 -35.02 -13.82
CA ASN A 285 17.33 -36.39 -13.40
C ASN A 285 17.02 -36.52 -11.89
N LYS A 286 17.64 -35.70 -11.04
CA LYS A 286 17.34 -35.64 -9.60
C LYS A 286 15.92 -35.14 -9.34
N LEU A 287 15.55 -34.00 -9.94
CA LEU A 287 14.22 -33.42 -9.80
C LEU A 287 13.13 -34.31 -10.41
N LYS A 288 13.36 -34.89 -11.59
CA LYS A 288 12.39 -35.79 -12.26
C LYS A 288 12.09 -37.01 -11.41
N LYS A 289 13.13 -37.65 -10.85
CA LYS A 289 12.98 -38.79 -9.93
C LYS A 289 12.25 -38.40 -8.63
N ALA A 290 12.47 -37.19 -8.10
CA ALA A 290 11.74 -36.69 -6.94
C ALA A 290 10.25 -36.47 -7.27
N SER A 291 9.96 -35.77 -8.37
CA SER A 291 8.62 -35.55 -8.93
C SER A 291 7.84 -36.85 -9.16
N GLU A 292 8.47 -37.86 -9.77
CA GLU A 292 7.85 -39.19 -9.97
C GLU A 292 7.57 -39.95 -8.66
N HIS A 293 8.40 -39.72 -7.63
CA HIS A 293 8.28 -40.39 -6.33
C HIS A 293 7.23 -39.74 -5.42
N THR A 294 7.28 -38.41 -5.24
CA THR A 294 6.40 -37.70 -4.30
C THR A 294 5.10 -37.21 -4.96
N LYS A 295 5.16 -36.85 -6.25
CA LYS A 295 4.06 -36.29 -7.06
C LYS A 295 3.57 -34.91 -6.59
N GLU A 296 4.37 -34.22 -5.78
CA GLU A 296 4.08 -32.88 -5.23
C GLU A 296 4.31 -31.76 -6.25
N PHE A 297 5.14 -32.02 -7.27
CA PHE A 297 5.48 -31.10 -8.35
C PHE A 297 5.75 -31.83 -9.67
N ASP A 298 5.66 -31.13 -10.80
CA ASP A 298 6.14 -31.54 -12.12
C ASP A 298 7.47 -30.89 -12.47
N VAL A 299 8.23 -31.52 -13.38
CA VAL A 299 9.50 -31.01 -13.91
C VAL A 299 9.49 -31.13 -15.43
N TYR A 300 9.75 -30.01 -16.11
CA TYR A 300 9.77 -29.90 -17.56
C TYR A 300 11.07 -29.23 -18.05
N LEU A 301 11.66 -29.75 -19.13
CA LEU A 301 12.50 -28.94 -20.03
C LEU A 301 11.61 -28.07 -20.91
N ASN A 302 12.12 -26.98 -21.49
CA ASN A 302 11.29 -26.05 -22.29
C ASN A 302 10.56 -26.69 -23.49
N ASN A 303 11.10 -27.78 -24.05
CA ASN A 303 10.46 -28.57 -25.10
C ASN A 303 9.43 -29.62 -24.59
N GLU A 304 9.34 -29.82 -23.28
CA GLU A 304 8.38 -30.72 -22.61
C GLU A 304 7.19 -29.95 -21.99
N ILE A 305 7.32 -28.64 -21.78
CA ILE A 305 6.26 -27.79 -21.22
C ILE A 305 5.00 -27.89 -22.11
N PRO A 306 3.81 -28.13 -21.53
CA PRO A 306 2.57 -28.28 -22.29
C PRO A 306 2.29 -27.08 -23.21
N ALA A 307 2.17 -27.31 -24.52
CA ALA A 307 1.97 -26.25 -25.51
C ALA A 307 0.74 -25.35 -25.23
N ARG A 308 -0.29 -25.90 -24.58
CA ARG A 308 -1.51 -25.18 -24.14
C ARG A 308 -1.26 -24.05 -23.12
N TYR A 309 -0.11 -24.06 -22.44
CA TYR A 309 0.25 -22.98 -21.52
C TYR A 309 0.65 -21.69 -22.25
N HIS A 310 0.98 -21.76 -23.54
CA HIS A 310 1.47 -20.63 -24.33
C HIS A 310 2.56 -19.83 -23.59
N PHE A 311 3.56 -20.59 -23.12
CA PHE A 311 4.59 -20.13 -22.20
C PHE A 311 5.99 -20.33 -22.82
N SER A 312 6.38 -21.59 -23.04
CA SER A 312 7.78 -22.02 -23.27
C SER A 312 8.48 -21.52 -24.53
N LYS A 313 7.81 -20.77 -25.42
CA LYS A 313 8.49 -20.12 -26.56
C LYS A 313 9.19 -18.81 -26.16
N ASN A 314 8.95 -18.25 -24.97
CA ASN A 314 9.57 -16.99 -24.57
C ASN A 314 11.04 -17.17 -24.12
N PRO A 315 11.99 -16.33 -24.59
CA PRO A 315 13.39 -16.36 -24.14
C PRO A 315 13.62 -16.06 -22.65
N ARG A 316 12.65 -15.45 -21.94
CA ARG A 316 12.73 -15.11 -20.51
C ARG A 316 12.50 -16.30 -19.57
N ILE A 317 12.20 -17.50 -20.09
CA ILE A 317 11.89 -18.70 -19.31
C ILE A 317 13.14 -19.58 -19.19
N GLY A 318 13.45 -20.04 -17.98
CA GLY A 318 14.64 -20.87 -17.72
C GLY A 318 14.60 -22.22 -18.45
N PRO A 319 15.76 -22.85 -18.72
CA PRO A 319 15.85 -24.08 -19.51
C PRO A 319 15.10 -25.28 -18.89
N MET A 320 14.88 -25.23 -17.56
CA MET A 320 13.96 -26.11 -16.84
C MET A 320 12.95 -25.26 -16.07
N VAL A 321 11.73 -25.77 -15.96
CA VAL A 321 10.68 -25.19 -15.11
C VAL A 321 10.11 -26.27 -14.19
N VAL A 322 9.99 -25.93 -12.91
CA VAL A 322 9.40 -26.77 -11.87
C VAL A 322 8.07 -26.14 -11.45
N ILE A 323 7.01 -26.93 -11.43
CA ILE A 323 5.64 -26.48 -11.18
C ILE A 323 5.06 -27.31 -10.04
N ALA A 324 4.78 -26.70 -8.89
CA ALA A 324 4.12 -27.40 -7.79
C ALA A 324 2.67 -27.75 -8.18
N LYS A 325 2.15 -28.88 -7.69
CA LYS A 325 0.72 -29.23 -7.84
C LYS A 325 -0.14 -28.25 -7.04
N VAL A 326 -1.40 -28.08 -7.44
CA VAL A 326 -2.37 -27.24 -6.72
C VAL A 326 -2.41 -27.62 -5.24
N GLY A 327 -2.19 -26.63 -4.37
CA GLY A 327 -2.12 -26.81 -2.91
C GLY A 327 -0.73 -27.16 -2.35
N TYR A 328 0.29 -27.31 -3.20
CA TYR A 328 1.71 -27.39 -2.82
C TYR A 328 2.46 -26.09 -3.18
N SER A 329 3.56 -25.83 -2.48
CA SER A 329 4.43 -24.66 -2.67
C SER A 329 5.90 -25.07 -2.62
N PHE A 330 6.80 -24.20 -3.09
CA PHE A 330 8.24 -24.29 -2.83
C PHE A 330 8.69 -23.44 -1.63
N GLU A 331 9.93 -23.66 -1.18
CA GLU A 331 10.49 -23.10 0.06
C GLU A 331 10.48 -21.57 0.16
N GLY A 332 10.51 -20.84 -0.96
CA GLY A 332 10.45 -19.36 -0.95
C GLY A 332 9.18 -18.75 -0.34
N LEU A 333 8.13 -19.55 -0.09
CA LEU A 333 6.96 -19.08 0.68
C LEU A 333 7.30 -18.78 2.15
N TYR A 334 8.33 -19.42 2.72
CA TYR A 334 8.78 -19.13 4.10
C TYR A 334 9.29 -17.69 4.27
N ASP A 335 9.84 -17.07 3.21
CA ASP A 335 10.39 -15.71 3.27
C ASP A 335 9.29 -14.64 3.47
N SER A 336 8.05 -14.93 3.06
CA SER A 336 6.89 -14.05 3.26
C SER A 336 6.33 -14.09 4.69
N PHE A 337 6.62 -15.14 5.47
CA PHE A 337 5.97 -15.38 6.76
C PHE A 337 6.21 -14.29 7.82
N PRO A 338 7.43 -13.75 8.02
CA PRO A 338 7.66 -12.66 8.96
C PRO A 338 6.90 -11.37 8.59
N TRP A 339 6.56 -11.19 7.30
CA TRP A 339 5.70 -10.09 6.86
C TRP A 339 4.22 -10.41 7.10
N TYR A 340 3.74 -11.62 6.78
CA TYR A 340 2.36 -12.02 7.06
C TYR A 340 1.99 -11.92 8.55
N GLU A 341 2.84 -12.40 9.46
CA GLU A 341 2.61 -12.30 10.91
C GLU A 341 2.48 -10.84 11.37
N LYS A 342 3.38 -9.97 10.88
CA LYS A 342 3.42 -8.55 11.21
C LYS A 342 2.21 -7.79 10.65
N GLU A 343 1.90 -7.97 9.36
CA GLU A 343 0.92 -7.16 8.65
C GLU A 343 -0.51 -7.56 9.03
N PHE A 344 -0.82 -8.85 9.05
CA PHE A 344 -2.14 -9.33 9.38
C PHE A 344 -2.37 -9.51 10.89
N ASN A 345 -1.32 -9.34 11.71
CA ASN A 345 -1.31 -9.56 13.16
C ASN A 345 -1.81 -10.98 13.52
N ILE A 346 -1.11 -11.97 12.97
CA ILE A 346 -1.37 -13.41 13.15
C ILE A 346 -0.12 -14.11 13.71
N THR A 347 -0.26 -15.38 14.10
CA THR A 347 0.88 -16.23 14.48
C THR A 347 0.84 -17.52 13.67
N ILE A 348 1.90 -17.77 12.92
CA ILE A 348 2.00 -18.91 12.01
C ILE A 348 2.30 -20.19 12.80
N ASN A 349 1.56 -21.25 12.49
CA ASN A 349 1.62 -22.53 13.17
C ASN A 349 1.18 -23.67 12.24
N GLU A 350 1.23 -24.92 12.69
CA GLU A 350 0.89 -26.12 11.91
C GLU A 350 -0.53 -26.11 11.29
N LYS A 351 -1.44 -25.27 11.78
CA LYS A 351 -2.81 -25.10 11.26
C LYS A 351 -3.00 -23.83 10.41
N SER A 352 -1.92 -23.10 10.11
CA SER A 352 -1.97 -21.94 9.22
C SER A 352 -2.19 -22.35 7.78
N GLU A 353 -3.17 -21.71 7.15
CA GLU A 353 -3.46 -21.81 5.73
C GLU A 353 -3.03 -20.51 5.04
N PHE A 354 -2.48 -20.64 3.84
CA PHE A 354 -2.03 -19.53 3.00
C PHE A 354 -2.72 -19.59 1.64
N GLY A 355 -2.91 -18.44 1.03
CA GLY A 355 -3.33 -18.33 -0.36
C GLY A 355 -2.14 -18.46 -1.30
N LEU A 356 -2.28 -19.24 -2.37
CA LEU A 356 -1.31 -19.25 -3.47
C LEU A 356 -2.00 -19.41 -4.83
N HIS A 357 -1.44 -18.76 -5.84
CA HIS A 357 -1.90 -18.70 -7.22
C HIS A 357 -0.70 -18.86 -8.16
N GLY A 358 -0.89 -19.00 -9.48
CA GLY A 358 0.20 -19.26 -10.44
C GLY A 358 0.30 -20.71 -10.92
N TYR A 359 -0.63 -21.57 -10.51
CA TYR A 359 -0.74 -22.96 -10.96
C TYR A 359 -1.25 -23.09 -12.41
N ASP A 360 -1.41 -24.35 -12.86
CA ASP A 360 -2.08 -24.76 -14.11
C ASP A 360 -3.39 -23.98 -14.36
N ASN A 361 -3.52 -23.37 -15.54
CA ASN A 361 -4.70 -22.58 -15.93
C ASN A 361 -5.97 -23.39 -16.27
N ASN A 362 -5.88 -24.73 -16.25
CA ASN A 362 -7.06 -25.61 -16.25
C ASN A 362 -7.54 -25.97 -14.83
N ALA A 363 -6.84 -25.56 -13.76
CA ALA A 363 -7.27 -25.80 -12.40
C ALA A 363 -8.46 -24.89 -12.07
N THR A 364 -9.57 -25.48 -11.60
CA THR A 364 -10.76 -24.76 -11.15
C THR A 364 -10.45 -23.66 -10.15
N GLU A 365 -9.48 -23.92 -9.28
CA GLU A 365 -8.99 -23.03 -8.24
C GLU A 365 -8.40 -21.72 -8.81
N MET A 366 -7.89 -21.75 -10.05
CA MET A 366 -7.26 -20.61 -10.72
C MET A 366 -8.21 -19.83 -11.62
N HIS A 367 -9.44 -20.29 -11.86
CA HIS A 367 -10.36 -19.68 -12.83
C HIS A 367 -10.95 -18.33 -12.31
N PRO A 368 -10.73 -17.21 -13.03
CA PRO A 368 -11.38 -15.92 -12.74
C PRO A 368 -12.84 -15.83 -13.22
N PHE A 369 -13.52 -14.74 -12.88
CA PHE A 369 -14.88 -14.42 -13.32
C PHE A 369 -14.92 -13.30 -14.37
N PHE A 370 -16.04 -13.18 -15.09
CA PHE A 370 -16.34 -12.05 -15.96
C PHE A 370 -17.86 -11.76 -15.99
N PHE A 371 -18.22 -10.47 -15.93
CA PHE A 371 -19.49 -9.97 -16.45
C PHE A 371 -19.39 -8.52 -16.94
N GLY A 372 -20.24 -8.17 -17.93
CA GLY A 372 -20.41 -6.83 -18.48
C GLY A 372 -21.84 -6.33 -18.36
N VAL A 373 -22.00 -5.06 -17.99
CA VAL A 373 -23.29 -4.35 -17.89
C VAL A 373 -23.20 -2.98 -18.57
N GLY A 374 -24.30 -2.50 -19.14
CA GLY A 374 -24.37 -1.20 -19.84
C GLY A 374 -24.84 -1.31 -21.30
N PRO A 375 -24.92 -0.19 -22.04
CA PRO A 375 -25.60 -0.12 -23.34
C PRO A 375 -25.08 -1.05 -24.46
N ALA A 376 -23.84 -1.51 -24.38
CA ALA A 376 -23.24 -2.44 -25.34
C ALA A 376 -23.59 -3.92 -25.05
N PHE A 377 -23.98 -4.26 -23.82
CA PHE A 377 -24.20 -5.64 -23.37
C PHE A 377 -25.69 -6.01 -23.36
N LEU A 378 -26.02 -7.24 -23.76
CA LEU A 378 -27.37 -7.77 -23.60
C LEU A 378 -27.62 -8.16 -22.13
N PRO A 379 -28.78 -7.79 -21.56
CA PRO A 379 -29.14 -8.21 -20.20
C PRO A 379 -29.38 -9.73 -20.14
N GLU A 380 -29.02 -10.33 -19.01
CA GLU A 380 -29.18 -11.77 -18.69
C GLU A 380 -28.52 -12.72 -19.72
N CYS A 381 -27.57 -12.22 -20.53
CA CYS A 381 -26.98 -12.94 -21.65
C CYS A 381 -25.77 -13.79 -21.21
N LYS A 382 -26.01 -15.07 -20.92
CA LYS A 382 -24.94 -15.99 -20.54
C LYS A 382 -24.10 -16.44 -21.74
N VAL A 383 -22.79 -16.21 -21.68
CA VAL A 383 -21.78 -16.73 -22.62
C VAL A 383 -21.08 -17.98 -22.06
N PRO A 384 -20.57 -18.88 -22.90
CA PRO A 384 -19.74 -19.99 -22.44
C PRO A 384 -18.36 -19.51 -21.95
N PRO A 385 -17.61 -20.32 -21.18
CA PRO A 385 -16.26 -19.97 -20.74
C PRO A 385 -15.30 -19.73 -21.90
N PHE A 386 -14.68 -18.56 -21.92
CA PHE A 386 -13.76 -18.06 -22.95
C PHE A 386 -12.38 -17.74 -22.35
N ASP A 387 -11.38 -17.40 -23.16
CA ASP A 387 -10.01 -17.16 -22.71
C ASP A 387 -9.73 -15.66 -22.52
N ASN A 388 -8.99 -15.25 -21.48
CA ASN A 388 -8.80 -13.83 -21.16
C ASN A 388 -8.03 -13.02 -22.24
N VAL A 389 -7.39 -13.68 -23.22
CA VAL A 389 -6.89 -13.05 -24.45
C VAL A 389 -8.01 -12.42 -25.31
N ASP A 390 -9.25 -12.90 -25.20
CA ASP A 390 -10.42 -12.41 -25.96
C ASP A 390 -10.90 -11.02 -25.49
N LEU A 391 -10.42 -10.56 -24.32
CA LEU A 391 -10.86 -9.32 -23.70
C LEU A 391 -10.40 -8.07 -24.43
N LEU A 392 -9.16 -8.00 -24.96
CA LEU A 392 -8.75 -6.85 -25.76
C LEU A 392 -9.63 -6.70 -27.03
N PRO A 393 -9.84 -7.75 -27.85
CA PRO A 393 -10.80 -7.70 -28.96
C PRO A 393 -12.18 -7.19 -28.53
N LEU A 394 -12.71 -7.67 -27.39
CA LEU A 394 -13.99 -7.20 -26.84
C LEU A 394 -13.96 -5.70 -26.50
N PHE A 395 -12.91 -5.23 -25.81
CA PHE A 395 -12.76 -3.81 -25.47
C PHE A 395 -12.64 -2.93 -26.72
N CYS A 396 -11.90 -3.37 -27.74
CA CYS A 396 -11.79 -2.67 -29.02
C CYS A 396 -13.15 -2.55 -29.74
N GLU A 397 -13.97 -3.61 -29.72
CA GLU A 397 -15.29 -3.62 -30.36
C GLU A 397 -16.36 -2.83 -29.56
N ILE A 398 -16.20 -2.70 -28.24
CA ILE A 398 -17.03 -1.79 -27.42
C ILE A 398 -16.64 -0.33 -27.64
N LEU A 399 -15.33 -0.03 -27.75
CA LEU A 399 -14.79 1.32 -27.92
C LEU A 399 -14.86 1.85 -29.36
N ASP A 400 -15.23 1.02 -30.33
CA ASP A 400 -15.13 1.28 -31.78
C ASP A 400 -13.74 1.78 -32.21
N ILE A 401 -12.70 1.02 -31.83
CA ILE A 401 -11.32 1.20 -32.30
C ILE A 401 -10.81 0.00 -33.09
N GLN A 402 -9.82 0.21 -33.94
CA GLN A 402 -9.19 -0.87 -34.70
C GLN A 402 -8.36 -1.76 -33.76
N CYS A 403 -8.82 -2.99 -33.51
CA CYS A 403 -8.04 -3.99 -32.80
C CYS A 403 -6.78 -4.38 -33.62
N PRO A 404 -5.57 -4.43 -33.02
CA PRO A 404 -4.40 -5.05 -33.65
C PRO A 404 -4.60 -6.57 -33.83
N GLN A 405 -3.72 -7.22 -34.59
CA GLN A 405 -3.68 -8.69 -34.62
C GLN A 405 -3.09 -9.22 -33.32
N VAL A 406 -3.88 -10.01 -32.59
CA VAL A 406 -3.57 -10.56 -31.27
C VAL A 406 -4.03 -12.03 -31.18
N ASN A 407 -3.88 -12.69 -30.04
CA ASN A 407 -4.17 -14.12 -29.92
C ASN A 407 -5.67 -14.42 -29.72
N GLY A 408 -6.39 -13.56 -28.99
CA GLY A 408 -7.82 -13.74 -28.74
C GLY A 408 -8.74 -13.23 -29.85
N THR A 409 -10.04 -13.51 -29.72
CA THR A 409 -11.10 -13.08 -30.63
C THR A 409 -12.37 -12.68 -29.87
N VAL A 410 -13.21 -11.79 -30.42
CA VAL A 410 -14.53 -11.49 -29.81
C VAL A 410 -15.48 -12.72 -29.86
N GLY A 411 -15.14 -13.76 -30.62
CA GLY A 411 -15.76 -15.09 -30.56
C GLY A 411 -17.28 -15.08 -30.42
N GLU A 412 -17.77 -15.79 -29.39
CA GLU A 412 -19.20 -15.84 -29.04
C GLU A 412 -19.65 -14.69 -28.12
N LEU A 413 -18.73 -13.92 -27.53
CA LEU A 413 -19.06 -12.69 -26.77
C LEU A 413 -19.84 -11.70 -27.65
N ARG A 414 -19.50 -11.64 -28.94
CA ARG A 414 -20.18 -10.81 -29.95
C ARG A 414 -21.70 -11.08 -30.02
N ASN A 415 -22.14 -12.31 -29.74
CA ASN A 415 -23.56 -12.66 -29.73
C ASN A 415 -24.33 -11.97 -28.59
N CYS A 416 -23.63 -11.58 -27.52
CA CYS A 416 -24.18 -10.84 -26.38
C CYS A 416 -23.96 -9.31 -26.47
N LEU A 417 -23.58 -8.78 -27.64
CA LEU A 417 -23.45 -7.34 -27.87
C LEU A 417 -24.67 -6.75 -28.61
N THR A 418 -25.18 -5.61 -28.13
CA THR A 418 -26.40 -4.96 -28.64
C THR A 418 -26.29 -4.51 -30.09
N LYS A 419 -25.12 -4.04 -30.51
CA LYS A 419 -24.80 -3.57 -31.87
C LYS A 419 -25.19 -4.60 -32.96
N HIS A 420 -24.95 -5.88 -32.70
CA HIS A 420 -25.19 -6.96 -33.65
C HIS A 420 -26.65 -7.43 -33.73
N GLN A 421 -27.49 -7.12 -32.73
CA GLN A 421 -28.94 -7.37 -32.87
C GLN A 421 -29.57 -6.48 -33.94
N TYR A 422 -29.17 -5.22 -34.02
CA TYR A 422 -29.68 -4.29 -35.05
C TYR A 422 -29.30 -4.74 -36.46
N GLU A 423 -28.04 -5.14 -36.68
CA GLU A 423 -27.60 -5.67 -37.99
C GLU A 423 -28.33 -6.98 -38.34
N ALA A 424 -28.48 -7.90 -37.38
CA ALA A 424 -29.21 -9.15 -37.60
C ALA A 424 -30.71 -8.96 -37.91
N VAL A 425 -31.35 -7.97 -37.27
CA VAL A 425 -32.75 -7.58 -37.57
C VAL A 425 -32.84 -6.90 -38.94
N LEU A 426 -31.91 -6.01 -39.28
CA LEU A 426 -31.87 -5.33 -40.57
C LEU A 426 -31.65 -6.33 -41.72
N TYR A 427 -30.70 -7.26 -41.59
CA TYR A 427 -30.48 -8.32 -42.57
C TYR A 427 -31.68 -9.25 -42.71
N LYS A 428 -32.36 -9.63 -41.61
CA LYS A 428 -33.62 -10.39 -41.69
C LYS A 428 -34.72 -9.59 -42.39
N GLY A 429 -34.83 -8.29 -42.13
CA GLY A 429 -35.75 -7.38 -42.81
C GLY A 429 -35.49 -7.28 -44.32
N ILE A 430 -34.23 -7.09 -44.72
CA ILE A 430 -33.79 -7.06 -46.13
C ILE A 430 -34.03 -8.42 -46.80
N TYR A 431 -33.76 -9.54 -46.13
CA TYR A 431 -33.96 -10.88 -46.66
C TYR A 431 -35.45 -11.22 -46.84
N ILE A 432 -36.29 -10.91 -45.84
CA ILE A 432 -37.75 -11.04 -45.94
C ILE A 432 -38.30 -10.11 -47.03
N GLY A 433 -37.83 -8.87 -47.11
CA GLY A 433 -38.17 -7.93 -48.18
C GLY A 433 -37.80 -8.46 -49.57
N GLY A 434 -36.60 -9.05 -49.70
CA GLY A 434 -36.14 -9.71 -50.92
C GLY A 434 -36.98 -10.92 -51.31
N ILE A 435 -37.42 -11.74 -50.34
CA ILE A 435 -38.37 -12.84 -50.55
C ILE A 435 -39.73 -12.29 -51.00
N VAL A 436 -40.27 -11.25 -50.36
CA VAL A 436 -41.55 -10.65 -50.73
C VAL A 436 -41.49 -10.02 -52.13
N ILE A 437 -40.42 -9.31 -52.46
CA ILE A 437 -40.18 -8.77 -53.81
C ILE A 437 -40.04 -9.89 -54.84
N SER A 438 -39.37 -11.00 -54.50
CA SER A 438 -39.24 -12.17 -55.38
C SER A 438 -40.58 -12.86 -55.60
N ILE A 439 -41.39 -13.04 -54.57
CA ILE A 439 -42.75 -13.60 -54.65
C ILE A 439 -43.66 -12.68 -55.46
N LEU A 440 -43.62 -11.36 -55.24
CA LEU A 440 -44.37 -10.39 -56.03
C LEU A 440 -43.89 -10.36 -57.49
N GLY A 441 -42.60 -10.54 -57.75
CA GLY A 441 -42.01 -10.70 -59.09
C GLY A 441 -42.48 -11.98 -59.78
N ILE A 442 -42.52 -13.11 -59.07
CA ILE A 442 -43.06 -14.39 -59.55
C ILE A 442 -44.57 -14.26 -59.81
N ILE A 443 -45.34 -13.59 -58.94
CA ILE A 443 -46.77 -13.32 -59.14
C ILE A 443 -46.96 -12.38 -60.33
N ALA A 444 -46.14 -11.35 -60.52
CA ALA A 444 -46.21 -10.46 -61.68
C ALA A 444 -45.87 -11.20 -62.99
N LEU A 445 -44.84 -12.05 -62.99
CA LEU A 445 -44.50 -12.93 -64.12
C LEU A 445 -45.61 -13.96 -64.38
N PHE A 446 -46.23 -14.51 -63.34
CA PHE A 446 -47.37 -15.43 -63.44
C PHE A 446 -48.63 -14.72 -63.95
N LEU A 447 -48.88 -13.47 -63.56
CA LEU A 447 -49.96 -12.63 -64.10
C LEU A 447 -49.69 -12.21 -65.54
N VAL A 448 -48.42 -11.94 -65.92
CA VAL A 448 -48.02 -11.73 -67.32
C VAL A 448 -48.14 -13.01 -68.14
N TYR A 449 -47.79 -14.17 -67.58
CA TYR A 449 -48.00 -15.49 -68.18
C TYR A 449 -49.50 -15.78 -68.34
N LEU A 450 -50.33 -15.54 -67.32
CA LEU A 450 -51.78 -15.67 -67.38
C LEU A 450 -52.40 -14.66 -68.34
N ARG A 451 -51.84 -13.44 -68.48
CA ARG A 451 -52.27 -12.47 -69.50
C ARG A 451 -51.89 -12.92 -70.91
N ARG A 452 -50.68 -13.43 -71.13
CA ARG A 452 -50.26 -14.07 -72.39
C ARG A 452 -51.11 -15.30 -72.70
N LYS A 453 -51.45 -16.13 -71.69
CA LYS A 453 -52.30 -17.32 -71.81
C LYS A 453 -53.77 -16.98 -71.99
N ARG A 454 -54.26 -15.85 -71.46
CA ARG A 454 -55.58 -15.28 -71.76
C ARG A 454 -55.63 -14.68 -73.16
N ILE A 455 -54.59 -14.00 -73.65
CA ILE A 455 -54.49 -13.52 -75.03
C ILE A 455 -54.42 -14.72 -76.00
N ALA A 456 -53.61 -15.73 -75.69
CA ALA A 456 -53.57 -16.99 -76.45
C ALA A 456 -54.92 -17.72 -76.43
N LYS A 457 -55.61 -17.80 -75.28
CA LYS A 457 -57.00 -18.33 -75.22
C LYS A 457 -58.02 -17.43 -75.92
N HIS A 458 -57.83 -16.13 -75.99
CA HIS A 458 -58.71 -15.21 -76.72
C HIS A 458 -58.55 -15.38 -78.24
N ASN A 459 -57.33 -15.66 -78.71
CA ASN A 459 -57.04 -16.01 -80.09
C ASN A 459 -57.40 -17.48 -80.42
N ALA A 460 -57.52 -18.34 -79.42
CA ALA A 460 -57.92 -19.75 -79.57
C ALA A 460 -59.39 -20.03 -79.23
N LYS A 461 -60.19 -19.02 -78.87
CA LYS A 461 -61.66 -19.13 -78.65
C LYS A 461 -62.48 -18.42 -79.74
N TYR A 462 -61.96 -18.48 -80.97
CA TYR A 462 -62.66 -18.16 -82.23
C TYR A 462 -62.64 -19.35 -83.22
N ARG A 463 -62.53 -20.56 -82.67
CA ARG A 463 -63.20 -21.79 -83.13
C ARG A 463 -64.02 -22.22 -81.91
N MET A 464 -65.33 -22.04 -81.87
CA MET A 464 -66.35 -22.69 -82.73
C MET A 464 -66.18 -24.20 -82.63
N ASP A 465 -66.72 -24.79 -81.55
CA ASP A 465 -68.04 -25.49 -81.50
C ASP A 465 -67.73 -27.01 -81.57
N GLU A 466 -68.48 -27.98 -81.06
CA GLU A 466 -69.94 -28.14 -80.92
C GLU A 466 -70.34 -28.90 -79.61
N ASP A 467 -71.66 -28.95 -79.35
CA ASP A 467 -72.50 -29.95 -78.64
C ASP A 467 -72.50 -30.26 -77.11
N TRP A 468 -73.58 -29.77 -76.48
CA TRP A 468 -74.67 -30.43 -75.68
C TRP A 468 -74.43 -31.49 -74.56
N ASP A 469 -75.16 -31.28 -73.44
CA ASP A 469 -75.81 -32.21 -72.47
C ASP A 469 -75.01 -33.28 -71.69
N ASP A 470 -75.28 -33.61 -70.40
CA ASP A 470 -75.98 -32.94 -69.26
C ASP A 470 -75.38 -33.52 -67.92
N ASP A 471 -75.94 -33.74 -66.72
CA ASP A 471 -77.26 -33.67 -66.04
C ASP A 471 -77.06 -33.47 -64.50
N SER A 472 -78.14 -33.09 -63.80
CA SER A 472 -78.48 -33.22 -62.36
C SER A 472 -77.39 -33.19 -61.25
N SER A 473 -77.44 -32.19 -60.36
CA SER A 473 -78.26 -32.26 -59.12
C SER A 473 -77.93 -31.25 -57.99
N GLN A 474 -79.02 -30.69 -57.47
CA GLN A 474 -79.35 -30.08 -56.15
C GLN A 474 -78.69 -30.69 -54.88
N GLN A 475 -78.61 -30.04 -53.69
CA GLN A 475 -78.78 -28.63 -53.27
C GLN A 475 -78.34 -28.41 -51.78
N THR A 476 -77.79 -27.22 -51.45
CA THR A 476 -77.87 -26.46 -50.16
C THR A 476 -77.59 -27.06 -48.74
N TYR A 477 -76.75 -26.33 -47.99
CA TYR A 477 -76.77 -26.00 -46.53
C TYR A 477 -77.14 -27.06 -45.46
N GLN A 478 -76.23 -27.33 -44.51
CA GLN A 478 -76.26 -26.69 -43.16
C GLN A 478 -75.02 -27.02 -42.27
N ALA A 479 -75.05 -26.59 -41.01
CA ALA A 479 -73.93 -26.34 -40.09
C ALA A 479 -73.36 -27.55 -39.29
N GLN A 480 -72.34 -27.23 -38.47
CA GLN A 480 -71.91 -27.91 -37.23
C GLN A 480 -71.01 -29.17 -37.31
N SER A 481 -70.65 -29.70 -36.13
CA SER A 481 -69.32 -30.18 -35.73
C SER A 481 -69.22 -31.65 -35.29
N SER A 482 -68.12 -32.32 -35.63
CA SER A 482 -67.59 -33.57 -35.03
C SER A 482 -66.18 -33.83 -35.59
N ASN A 483 -65.13 -34.38 -34.95
CA ASN A 483 -64.84 -34.95 -33.62
C ASN A 483 -65.32 -36.40 -33.31
N SER A 484 -64.38 -37.22 -32.81
CA SER A 484 -64.49 -38.66 -32.41
C SER A 484 -64.72 -39.69 -33.55
N TYR A 485 -64.36 -40.99 -33.48
CA TYR A 485 -63.98 -41.87 -32.34
C TYR A 485 -63.01 -43.03 -32.74
N GLN A 486 -62.08 -43.41 -31.83
CA GLN A 486 -61.48 -44.78 -31.64
C GLN A 486 -60.62 -45.42 -32.77
N GLN A 487 -59.83 -46.51 -32.58
CA GLN A 487 -59.73 -47.51 -31.48
C GLN A 487 -58.32 -48.20 -31.36
N GLY A 488 -57.96 -48.71 -30.17
CA GLY A 488 -56.83 -49.66 -29.91
C GLY A 488 -55.44 -49.02 -29.73
N GLY A 489 -54.51 -49.48 -28.86
CA GLY A 489 -54.40 -50.71 -28.04
C GLY A 489 -53.16 -51.52 -28.47
N TYR A 490 -52.22 -52.00 -27.63
CA TYR A 490 -52.09 -52.13 -26.16
C TYR A 490 -50.57 -52.03 -25.76
N GLU A 491 -50.01 -52.29 -24.56
CA GLU A 491 -50.47 -52.88 -23.27
C GLU A 491 -49.60 -52.40 -22.05
N GLN A 492 -50.15 -52.47 -20.83
CA GLN A 492 -49.60 -52.85 -19.48
C GLN A 492 -48.13 -52.56 -19.03
N ARG A 493 -47.78 -52.36 -17.73
CA ARG A 493 -48.39 -52.54 -16.37
C ARG A 493 -47.63 -51.60 -15.38
N ASN A 494 -48.10 -51.16 -14.20
CA ASN A 494 -49.40 -51.20 -13.54
C ASN A 494 -49.50 -50.09 -12.45
N ARG A 495 -50.60 -49.34 -12.43
CA ARG A 495 -51.58 -49.13 -11.31
C ARG A 495 -51.14 -48.88 -9.84
N ASN A 496 -51.91 -48.13 -9.02
CA ASN A 496 -52.88 -47.02 -9.23
C ASN A 496 -53.49 -46.49 -7.89
N ASN A 497 -53.97 -45.24 -7.93
CA ASN A 497 -55.25 -44.76 -7.35
C ASN A 497 -55.53 -44.54 -5.83
N PHE A 498 -55.72 -43.24 -5.52
CA PHE A 498 -56.97 -42.58 -5.04
C PHE A 498 -57.25 -42.22 -3.56
N ARG A 499 -57.82 -41.00 -3.45
CA ARG A 499 -58.74 -40.40 -2.46
C ARG A 499 -58.18 -39.80 -1.15
N LYS A 500 -58.57 -38.52 -0.93
CA LYS A 500 -58.67 -37.84 0.38
C LYS A 500 -59.98 -38.30 1.08
N PRO A 501 -60.11 -38.21 2.42
CA PRO A 501 -60.52 -36.93 3.03
C PRO A 501 -59.80 -36.63 4.38
N ARG A 502 -60.56 -36.12 5.36
CA ARG A 502 -60.21 -35.16 6.44
C ARG A 502 -60.08 -35.80 7.84
N ASP A 503 -59.49 -35.02 8.74
CA ASP A 503 -59.71 -34.86 10.19
C ASP A 503 -59.29 -35.94 11.25
N ASP A 504 -58.77 -35.37 12.36
CA ASP A 504 -58.81 -35.74 13.79
C ASP A 504 -58.14 -36.98 14.44
N HIS A 505 -57.18 -36.63 15.31
CA HIS A 505 -57.08 -36.97 16.75
C HIS A 505 -56.28 -38.18 17.30
N HIS A 506 -55.80 -37.91 18.54
CA HIS A 506 -55.23 -38.77 19.59
C HIS A 506 -53.80 -39.33 19.43
N ASN A 507 -53.08 -39.72 20.51
CA ASN A 507 -52.90 -39.25 21.91
C ASN A 507 -51.93 -40.25 22.61
N ASN A 508 -51.35 -39.89 23.78
CA ASN A 508 -50.43 -40.67 24.62
C ASN A 508 -49.04 -40.95 24.00
N GLY A 509 -47.90 -40.61 24.60
CA GLY A 509 -47.63 -39.89 25.85
C GLY A 509 -47.29 -40.79 27.05
N ARG A 510 -46.26 -40.42 27.83
CA ARG A 510 -46.01 -40.94 29.18
C ARG A 510 -45.16 -39.99 30.04
N TYR A 511 -45.68 -39.68 31.22
CA TYR A 511 -44.95 -39.20 32.41
C TYR A 511 -44.13 -40.40 33.01
N ASN A 512 -43.29 -40.31 34.06
CA ASN A 512 -43.21 -39.31 35.14
C ASN A 512 -41.88 -39.36 35.95
N ASN A 513 -41.57 -38.26 36.65
CA ASN A 513 -40.97 -38.12 38.00
C ASN A 513 -39.76 -38.96 38.52
N ARG A 514 -38.68 -38.20 38.85
CA ARG A 514 -38.09 -37.97 40.21
C ARG A 514 -37.27 -39.01 41.02
N ASP A 515 -36.31 -38.39 41.75
CA ASP A 515 -35.89 -38.59 43.15
C ASP A 515 -34.72 -39.53 43.57
N ARG A 516 -33.67 -38.86 44.11
CA ARG A 516 -32.98 -39.08 45.41
C ARG A 516 -31.86 -40.14 45.61
N SER A 517 -30.68 -39.56 45.92
CA SER A 517 -29.90 -39.72 47.18
C SER A 517 -28.76 -40.76 47.32
N GLY A 518 -27.78 -40.39 48.15
CA GLY A 518 -26.61 -41.19 48.58
C GLY A 518 -25.27 -40.71 47.96
N GLY A 519 -24.15 -40.54 48.69
CA GLY A 519 -23.96 -40.44 50.15
C GLY A 519 -22.61 -40.98 50.66
N SER A 520 -21.75 -40.13 51.24
CA SER A 520 -20.46 -40.44 51.92
C SER A 520 -19.31 -40.92 50.98
N ASN A 521 -18.01 -40.97 51.38
CA ASN A 521 -17.42 -40.94 52.73
C ASN A 521 -15.90 -40.54 52.76
N ARG A 522 -15.40 -40.08 53.93
CA ARG A 522 -13.96 -39.92 54.36
C ARG A 522 -13.15 -38.81 53.64
N GLY A 523 -12.14 -38.15 54.25
CA GLY A 523 -11.39 -38.36 55.52
C GLY A 523 -9.94 -38.77 55.23
N ASP A 524 -8.85 -38.25 55.82
CA ASP A 524 -8.57 -37.50 57.08
C ASP A 524 -7.25 -36.68 56.94
N ARG A 525 -7.02 -35.64 57.80
CA ARG A 525 -5.73 -35.18 58.44
C ARG A 525 -4.44 -34.96 57.61
N ASP A 526 -3.38 -34.24 58.00
CA ASP A 526 -2.95 -33.28 59.05
C ASP A 526 -1.69 -32.56 58.45
N GLY A 527 -1.10 -31.45 58.92
CA GLY A 527 -1.34 -30.58 60.08
C GLY A 527 -0.01 -30.05 60.69
N ARG A 528 -0.02 -28.84 61.29
CA ARG A 528 1.07 -28.20 62.11
C ARG A 528 2.29 -27.61 61.32
N ARG A 529 2.97 -26.53 61.75
CA ARG A 529 2.90 -25.72 63.00
C ARG A 529 3.55 -24.31 62.89
N GLU A 530 3.13 -23.37 63.77
CA GLU A 530 3.89 -22.37 64.60
C GLU A 530 5.23 -21.76 64.09
N GLN A 531 5.68 -20.53 64.40
CA GLN A 531 5.21 -19.31 65.11
C GLN A 531 6.33 -18.22 64.93
N ASP A 532 6.21 -16.91 65.19
CA ASP A 532 5.12 -15.95 65.50
C ASP A 532 5.67 -14.51 65.22
N TYR A 533 4.81 -13.47 65.18
CA TYR A 533 4.91 -12.22 65.97
C TYR A 533 3.87 -11.19 65.53
N ASN A 534 3.02 -10.76 66.47
CA ASN A 534 1.87 -9.92 66.21
C ASN A 534 2.03 -8.47 66.75
N ARG A 535 1.40 -7.48 66.07
CA ARG A 535 1.16 -6.13 66.61
C ARG A 535 -0.09 -5.49 66.01
N ASN A 536 -1.27 -5.82 66.55
CA ASN A 536 -2.55 -5.25 66.12
C ASN A 536 -2.56 -3.71 66.15
N SER A 537 -3.22 -3.14 65.13
CA SER A 537 -3.98 -1.90 65.22
C SER A 537 -5.37 -2.19 64.68
N ASN A 538 -6.33 -2.38 65.59
CA ASN A 538 -7.77 -2.61 65.42
C ASN A 538 -8.27 -3.01 64.03
N GLU A 539 -8.63 -4.28 63.88
CA GLU A 539 -9.38 -4.78 62.72
C GLU A 539 -10.80 -4.19 62.68
N GLU A 540 -11.16 -3.58 61.54
CA GLU A 540 -12.50 -3.80 60.97
C GLU A 540 -12.37 -5.02 60.04
N ASP A 541 -13.34 -5.95 60.09
CA ASP A 541 -13.25 -7.24 59.40
C ASP A 541 -13.33 -7.09 57.87
N ASP A 542 -12.15 -7.01 57.25
CA ASP A 542 -11.92 -7.15 55.81
C ASP A 542 -12.15 -8.63 55.42
N GLU A 543 -13.42 -9.08 55.44
CA GLU A 543 -13.89 -10.43 55.04
C GLU A 543 -13.18 -10.85 53.74
N ARG A 544 -12.46 -11.97 53.71
CA ARG A 544 -11.75 -12.38 52.48
C ARG A 544 -12.50 -13.46 51.73
N THR A 545 -13.11 -13.11 50.61
CA THR A 545 -13.63 -14.13 49.67
C THR A 545 -12.50 -14.75 48.85
N THR A 546 -12.70 -16.00 48.45
CA THR A 546 -11.83 -16.70 47.51
C THR A 546 -12.72 -17.33 46.44
N PHE A 547 -12.44 -17.04 45.17
CA PHE A 547 -13.06 -17.70 44.04
C PHE A 547 -12.02 -18.49 43.24
N PHE A 548 -12.48 -19.45 42.43
CA PHE A 548 -11.63 -20.34 41.66
C PHE A 548 -11.82 -20.04 40.17
N VAL A 549 -10.72 -19.74 39.48
CA VAL A 549 -10.70 -19.45 38.04
C VAL A 549 -9.98 -20.59 37.33
N GLU A 550 -10.56 -21.11 36.24
CA GLU A 550 -9.90 -22.11 35.38
C GLU A 550 -8.48 -21.65 35.01
N THR A 551 -7.48 -22.51 35.26
CA THR A 551 -6.06 -22.13 35.15
C THR A 551 -5.67 -21.75 33.72
N SER A 552 -6.36 -22.30 32.72
CA SER A 552 -6.28 -21.91 31.31
C SER A 552 -6.76 -20.48 31.02
N LYS A 553 -7.79 -20.00 31.75
CA LYS A 553 -8.36 -18.65 31.60
C LYS A 553 -7.76 -17.63 32.56
N LEU A 554 -7.01 -18.06 33.59
CA LEU A 554 -6.32 -17.19 34.55
C LEU A 554 -5.46 -16.09 33.88
N GLY A 555 -4.91 -16.37 32.69
CA GLY A 555 -4.21 -15.39 31.87
C GLY A 555 -5.05 -14.18 31.44
N LYS A 556 -6.36 -14.34 31.19
CA LYS A 556 -7.31 -13.22 30.93
C LYS A 556 -7.39 -12.28 32.15
N VAL A 557 -7.43 -12.85 33.36
CA VAL A 557 -7.57 -12.10 34.62
C VAL A 557 -6.27 -11.40 35.03
N ILE A 558 -5.10 -12.01 34.79
CA ILE A 558 -3.80 -11.40 35.07
C ILE A 558 -3.47 -10.28 34.07
N GLY A 559 -3.65 -10.53 32.78
CA GLY A 559 -3.16 -9.67 31.70
C GLY A 559 -1.63 -9.74 31.51
N LYS A 560 -1.13 -9.23 30.39
CA LYS A 560 0.30 -9.29 30.05
C LYS A 560 1.11 -8.45 31.07
N GLY A 561 1.94 -9.11 31.88
CA GLY A 561 2.73 -8.46 32.92
C GLY A 561 1.93 -8.04 34.17
N GLY A 562 0.73 -8.57 34.38
CA GLY A 562 -0.14 -8.19 35.51
C GLY A 562 -0.93 -6.90 35.27
N SER A 563 -1.15 -6.51 34.01
CA SER A 563 -1.90 -5.30 33.66
C SER A 563 -3.38 -5.38 34.06
N LYS A 564 -4.05 -6.49 33.76
CA LYS A 564 -5.51 -6.59 33.94
C LYS A 564 -5.92 -6.80 35.39
N ILE A 565 -5.11 -7.49 36.17
CA ILE A 565 -5.34 -7.60 37.62
C ILE A 565 -5.22 -6.24 38.31
N ARG A 566 -4.22 -5.42 37.95
CA ARG A 566 -4.09 -4.04 38.46
C ARG A 566 -5.24 -3.13 38.03
N GLU A 567 -5.71 -3.28 36.80
CA GLU A 567 -6.88 -2.54 36.29
C GLU A 567 -8.15 -2.87 37.11
N LEU A 568 -8.34 -4.14 37.47
CA LEU A 568 -9.44 -4.57 38.34
C LEU A 568 -9.28 -4.05 39.79
N GLU A 569 -8.07 -4.04 40.33
CA GLU A 569 -7.77 -3.42 41.64
C GLU A 569 -8.04 -1.90 41.63
N GLU A 570 -7.65 -1.19 40.57
CA GLU A 570 -7.83 0.26 40.42
C GLU A 570 -9.30 0.67 40.16
N GLN A 571 -10.07 -0.16 39.44
CA GLN A 571 -11.49 0.09 39.17
C GLN A 571 -12.41 -0.18 40.36
N THR A 572 -12.04 -1.09 41.26
CA THR A 572 -12.91 -1.55 42.37
C THR A 572 -12.44 -1.15 43.76
N GLY A 573 -11.14 -0.82 43.92
CA GLY A 573 -10.51 -0.57 45.22
C GLY A 573 -10.22 -1.82 46.06
N ALA A 574 -10.66 -3.00 45.61
CA ALA A 574 -10.31 -4.29 46.24
C ALA A 574 -8.92 -4.76 45.80
N LYS A 575 -8.27 -5.59 46.61
CA LYS A 575 -6.95 -6.19 46.31
C LYS A 575 -7.10 -7.66 45.94
N LEU A 576 -6.44 -8.07 44.85
CA LEU A 576 -6.53 -9.42 44.29
C LEU A 576 -5.19 -10.16 44.43
N LYS A 577 -5.19 -11.27 45.18
CA LYS A 577 -4.01 -12.15 45.33
C LYS A 577 -4.28 -13.54 44.76
N ILE A 578 -3.59 -13.86 43.68
CA ILE A 578 -3.61 -15.22 43.09
C ILE A 578 -2.76 -16.16 43.94
N ASN A 579 -3.36 -17.25 44.39
CA ASN A 579 -2.68 -18.30 45.13
C ASN A 579 -2.53 -19.55 44.24
N LYS A 580 -1.38 -19.66 43.57
CA LYS A 580 -1.06 -20.78 42.67
C LYS A 580 -0.86 -22.11 43.39
N ASP A 581 -0.68 -22.09 44.71
CA ASP A 581 -0.48 -23.28 45.54
C ASP A 581 -1.82 -23.86 46.03
N CYS A 582 -2.91 -23.09 45.96
CA CYS A 582 -4.28 -23.57 46.16
C CYS A 582 -4.98 -23.83 44.82
N VAL A 583 -4.79 -25.05 44.31
CA VAL A 583 -5.44 -25.56 43.11
C VAL A 583 -6.60 -26.49 43.50
N ASN A 584 -7.74 -26.37 42.83
CA ASN A 584 -8.92 -27.23 42.99
C ASN A 584 -9.34 -27.76 41.61
N GLY A 585 -8.99 -29.02 41.31
CA GLY A 585 -9.09 -29.56 39.95
C GLY A 585 -8.18 -28.78 39.00
N ASP A 586 -8.74 -28.28 37.90
CA ASP A 586 -8.03 -27.42 36.94
C ASP A 586 -8.12 -25.92 37.27
N ALA A 587 -8.69 -25.53 38.42
CA ALA A 587 -8.92 -24.13 38.78
C ALA A 587 -7.97 -23.61 39.88
N THR A 588 -7.41 -22.42 39.66
CA THR A 588 -6.51 -21.72 40.60
C THR A 588 -7.31 -20.78 41.50
N ALA A 589 -6.98 -20.72 42.79
CA ALA A 589 -7.60 -19.79 43.73
C ALA A 589 -7.15 -18.33 43.51
N VAL A 590 -8.11 -17.42 43.53
CA VAL A 590 -7.93 -15.96 43.57
C VAL A 590 -8.60 -15.45 44.84
N ILE A 591 -7.82 -14.88 45.74
CA ILE A 591 -8.23 -14.35 47.04
C ILE A 591 -8.45 -12.84 46.89
N VAL A 592 -9.58 -12.32 47.37
CA VAL A 592 -9.91 -10.89 47.28
C VAL A 592 -10.23 -10.31 48.67
N SER A 593 -9.87 -9.04 48.85
CA SER A 593 -9.97 -8.29 50.11
C SER A 593 -10.32 -6.82 49.83
N GLY A 594 -10.99 -6.14 50.75
CA GLY A 594 -11.70 -4.88 50.54
C GLY A 594 -13.18 -5.00 50.92
N THR A 595 -13.98 -3.96 50.73
CA THR A 595 -15.42 -3.98 51.09
C THR A 595 -16.22 -5.03 50.32
N LYS A 596 -17.32 -5.52 50.91
CA LYS A 596 -18.19 -6.56 50.32
C LYS A 596 -18.68 -6.18 48.92
N ASP A 597 -19.12 -4.94 48.74
CA ASP A 597 -19.55 -4.38 47.44
C ASP A 597 -18.42 -4.41 46.39
N ALA A 598 -17.18 -4.12 46.79
CA ALA A 598 -16.02 -4.17 45.89
C ALA A 598 -15.68 -5.62 45.51
N GLN A 599 -15.88 -6.59 46.40
CA GLN A 599 -15.67 -8.02 46.10
C GLN A 599 -16.71 -8.55 45.11
N ASP A 600 -17.98 -8.22 45.28
CA ASP A 600 -19.03 -8.59 44.34
C ASP A 600 -18.87 -7.88 42.98
N GLN A 601 -18.34 -6.65 42.96
CA GLN A 601 -17.92 -5.97 41.72
C GLN A 601 -16.75 -6.66 41.03
N VAL A 602 -15.65 -6.97 41.75
CA VAL A 602 -14.50 -7.72 41.21
C VAL A 602 -14.95 -9.05 40.62
N LYS A 603 -15.79 -9.78 41.35
CA LYS A 603 -16.33 -11.07 40.90
C LYS A 603 -17.16 -10.90 39.62
N THR A 604 -18.06 -9.91 39.58
CA THR A 604 -18.89 -9.62 38.39
C THR A 604 -18.03 -9.26 37.19
N LEU A 605 -17.01 -8.41 37.35
CA LEU A 605 -16.08 -8.03 36.28
C LEU A 605 -15.23 -9.21 35.80
N ILE A 606 -14.84 -10.12 36.69
CA ILE A 606 -14.12 -11.35 36.33
C ILE A 606 -15.05 -12.35 35.63
N ASP A 607 -16.28 -12.53 36.08
CA ASP A 607 -17.27 -13.37 35.41
C ASP A 607 -17.62 -12.79 34.02
N GLU A 608 -17.74 -11.46 33.86
CA GLU A 608 -17.85 -10.80 32.54
C GLU A 608 -16.61 -11.06 31.66
N LEU A 609 -15.38 -10.91 32.18
CA LEU A 609 -14.12 -11.19 31.45
C LEU A 609 -13.91 -12.66 31.07
N LEU A 610 -14.50 -13.58 31.85
CA LEU A 610 -14.44 -15.02 31.62
C LEU A 610 -15.57 -15.52 30.71
N SER A 611 -16.65 -14.75 30.58
CA SER A 611 -17.73 -15.02 29.62
C SER A 611 -17.31 -14.71 28.19
N ASP A 612 -17.67 -15.58 27.24
CA ASP A 612 -17.40 -15.39 25.82
C ASP A 612 -18.64 -14.80 25.08
N GLN A 613 -19.50 -14.07 25.80
CA GLN A 613 -20.65 -13.31 25.25
C GLN A 613 -20.47 -11.82 25.53
N ARG A 614 -20.74 -10.97 24.53
CA ARG A 614 -20.73 -9.51 24.71
C ARG A 614 -22.03 -9.08 25.41
N PRO A 615 -21.99 -8.32 26.51
CA PRO A 615 -23.19 -7.73 27.09
C PRO A 615 -23.62 -6.48 26.31
N ASP A 616 -24.86 -6.45 25.81
CA ASP A 616 -25.49 -5.20 25.39
C ASP A 616 -25.71 -4.30 26.60
N ARG A 617 -25.14 -3.08 26.59
CA ARG A 617 -25.49 -2.00 27.53
C ARG A 617 -25.85 -0.74 26.73
N PRO A 618 -27.06 -0.18 26.88
CA PRO A 618 -27.50 0.98 26.10
C PRO A 618 -26.89 2.28 26.62
N PHE A 619 -26.47 3.17 25.71
CA PHE A 619 -26.10 4.53 26.06
C PHE A 619 -27.34 5.38 26.34
N THR A 620 -27.38 6.03 27.51
CA THR A 620 -28.53 6.83 27.95
C THR A 620 -28.48 8.24 27.34
N ILE A 621 -29.27 8.48 26.28
CA ILE A 621 -29.51 9.84 25.78
C ILE A 621 -30.62 10.48 26.62
N ASN A 622 -30.36 11.65 27.19
CA ASN A 622 -31.36 12.41 27.95
C ASN A 622 -32.54 12.82 27.06
N THR A 623 -33.75 12.55 27.53
CA THR A 623 -34.97 12.68 26.75
C THR A 623 -35.43 14.14 26.63
N MET A 624 -35.81 14.56 25.41
CA MET A 624 -36.71 15.70 25.22
C MET A 624 -37.98 15.27 24.47
N ASN A 625 -39.11 15.40 25.16
CA ASN A 625 -40.50 15.40 24.71
C ASN A 625 -40.88 14.52 23.49
N SER A 626 -41.32 13.30 23.78
CA SER A 626 -42.12 12.47 22.89
C SER A 626 -43.63 12.71 23.09
N GLN A 627 -44.17 13.74 22.44
CA GLN A 627 -45.61 13.88 22.17
C GLN A 627 -45.79 14.23 20.69
N GLU A 628 -46.73 13.56 20.03
CA GLU A 628 -46.77 13.34 18.57
C GLU A 628 -45.57 12.46 18.11
N CYS A 629 -45.72 11.30 17.44
CA CYS A 629 -46.89 10.73 16.75
C CYS A 629 -47.12 9.25 17.14
N ASN A 630 -48.27 8.94 17.75
CA ASN A 630 -48.80 7.57 17.86
C ASN A 630 -49.92 7.37 16.82
N ASN A 631 -49.60 6.83 15.62
CA ASN A 631 -50.54 6.13 14.71
C ASN A 631 -49.91 5.72 13.36
N VAL A 632 -49.01 4.73 13.35
CA VAL A 632 -48.76 3.87 12.17
C VAL A 632 -48.63 2.42 12.66
N ARG A 633 -49.14 1.46 11.89
CA ARG A 633 -49.10 0.02 12.21
C ARG A 633 -47.85 -0.64 11.62
N ASN A 634 -47.55 -1.85 12.10
CA ASN A 634 -46.44 -2.70 11.63
C ASN A 634 -46.32 -2.73 10.09
N ASP A 635 -45.10 -2.57 9.60
CA ASP A 635 -44.66 -3.01 8.28
C ASP A 635 -43.17 -3.40 8.35
N ASP A 636 -42.72 -4.25 7.44
CA ASP A 636 -41.38 -4.85 7.48
C ASP A 636 -40.27 -3.84 7.19
N ARG A 637 -39.22 -3.84 8.03
CA ARG A 637 -37.97 -3.09 7.77
C ARG A 637 -36.77 -4.01 7.64
N ARG A 638 -36.41 -4.30 6.39
CA ARG A 638 -35.00 -4.54 6.03
C ARG A 638 -34.21 -3.28 6.44
N SER A 639 -33.02 -3.46 7.00
CA SER A 639 -32.09 -2.34 7.17
C SER A 639 -31.77 -1.76 5.80
N ALA A 640 -31.97 -0.45 5.62
CA ALA A 640 -31.58 0.23 4.39
C ALA A 640 -30.05 0.13 4.19
N PRO A 641 -29.55 0.17 2.93
CA PRO A 641 -28.14 0.40 2.70
C PRO A 641 -27.68 1.67 3.43
N ILE A 642 -26.47 1.64 3.99
CA ILE A 642 -25.81 2.88 4.39
C ILE A 642 -25.55 3.65 3.09
N ASP A 643 -26.10 4.86 3.00
CA ASP A 643 -25.82 5.78 1.90
C ASP A 643 -24.46 6.42 2.17
N TRP A 644 -23.44 6.00 1.44
CA TRP A 644 -22.08 6.52 1.59
C TRP A 644 -21.85 7.80 0.78
N ASP A 645 -22.79 8.19 -0.07
CA ASP A 645 -22.78 9.50 -0.72
C ASP A 645 -23.28 10.53 0.28
N ALA A 646 -24.36 10.20 1.00
CA ALA A 646 -24.76 10.91 2.20
C ALA A 646 -23.65 10.87 3.27
N ALA A 647 -23.02 9.72 3.58
CA ALA A 647 -22.00 9.66 4.62
C ALA A 647 -20.67 10.35 4.26
N ALA A 648 -20.27 10.37 2.99
CA ALA A 648 -19.10 11.14 2.54
C ALA A 648 -19.40 12.64 2.46
N LYS A 649 -20.60 13.01 1.99
CA LYS A 649 -21.05 14.41 2.01
C LYS A 649 -21.32 14.91 3.43
N GLU A 650 -21.77 14.03 4.33
CA GLU A 650 -21.89 14.26 5.78
C GLU A 650 -20.50 14.31 6.40
N HIS A 651 -19.50 13.55 5.92
CA HIS A 651 -18.11 13.70 6.35
C HIS A 651 -17.53 15.04 5.90
N ASP A 652 -17.70 15.44 4.64
CA ASP A 652 -17.23 16.73 4.13
C ASP A 652 -17.98 17.90 4.80
N GLN A 653 -19.28 17.77 5.03
CA GLN A 653 -20.07 18.73 5.81
C GLN A 653 -19.67 18.72 7.29
N TYR A 654 -19.32 17.57 7.87
CA TYR A 654 -18.84 17.46 9.25
C TYR A 654 -17.44 18.05 9.39
N GLN A 655 -16.54 17.86 8.41
CA GLN A 655 -15.24 18.52 8.37
C GLN A 655 -15.41 20.02 8.17
N ALA A 656 -16.24 20.45 7.21
CA ALA A 656 -16.58 21.85 7.04
C ALA A 656 -17.14 22.46 8.34
N GLN A 657 -18.11 21.82 9.00
CA GLN A 657 -18.67 22.25 10.29
C GLN A 657 -17.72 22.05 11.49
N LYS A 658 -16.73 21.15 11.41
CA LYS A 658 -15.65 20.99 12.41
C LYS A 658 -14.75 22.22 12.35
N TRP A 659 -14.43 22.70 11.14
CA TRP A 659 -13.49 23.79 10.92
C TRP A 659 -14.14 25.18 10.84
N GLU A 660 -15.40 25.32 10.39
CA GLU A 660 -16.20 26.55 10.34
C GLU A 660 -16.46 27.14 11.75
N LYS A 661 -16.45 26.28 12.78
CA LYS A 661 -16.47 26.70 14.20
C LYS A 661 -15.22 27.44 14.64
N TYR A 662 -14.14 27.39 13.86
CA TYR A 662 -12.89 28.10 14.11
C TYR A 662 -12.75 29.25 13.10
N GLY A 663 -12.49 30.46 13.61
CA GLY A 663 -12.33 31.65 12.77
C GLY A 663 -11.22 31.50 11.72
N SER A 664 -11.29 32.33 10.67
CA SER A 664 -10.26 32.44 9.63
C SER A 664 -8.89 32.71 10.22
N ILE A 665 -7.85 32.03 9.74
CA ILE A 665 -6.47 32.34 10.09
C ILE A 665 -6.06 33.63 9.38
N LYS A 666 -5.64 34.64 10.14
CA LYS A 666 -4.88 35.74 9.56
C LYS A 666 -3.48 35.23 9.25
N LYS A 667 -3.09 35.27 7.97
CA LYS A 667 -1.84 34.66 7.47
C LYS A 667 -0.75 35.67 7.10
N ASN A 668 -1.13 36.78 6.47
CA ASN A 668 -0.15 37.78 6.01
C ASN A 668 0.08 38.85 7.09
N PHE A 669 1.33 38.93 7.55
CA PHE A 669 1.89 39.88 8.50
C PHE A 669 3.10 40.64 7.92
N TYR A 670 3.51 40.32 6.69
CA TYR A 670 4.66 40.91 6.03
C TYR A 670 4.29 42.25 5.40
N ILE A 671 5.06 43.27 5.77
CA ILE A 671 5.02 44.60 5.17
C ILE A 671 6.44 44.81 4.64
N GLU A 672 6.60 44.70 3.32
CA GLU A 672 7.91 44.76 2.67
C GLU A 672 8.59 46.12 2.90
N ASP A 673 9.86 46.09 3.28
CA ASP A 673 10.61 47.32 3.55
C ASP A 673 10.80 48.16 2.28
N PRO A 674 10.67 49.51 2.33
CA PRO A 674 10.83 50.37 1.16
C PRO A 674 12.19 50.30 0.45
N GLU A 675 13.25 49.78 1.07
CA GLU A 675 14.52 49.46 0.43
C GLU A 675 14.45 48.11 -0.30
N VAL A 676 13.90 47.09 0.36
CA VAL A 676 13.72 45.72 -0.17
C VAL A 676 12.75 45.69 -1.36
N ALA A 677 11.68 46.48 -1.31
CA ALA A 677 10.71 46.66 -2.39
C ALA A 677 11.26 47.41 -3.61
N ARG A 678 12.41 48.10 -3.49
CA ARG A 678 13.07 48.83 -4.59
C ARG A 678 14.13 48.03 -5.33
N LEU A 679 14.53 46.87 -4.81
CA LEU A 679 15.57 46.04 -5.42
C LEU A 679 15.12 45.56 -6.82
N SER A 680 15.96 45.79 -7.82
CA SER A 680 15.77 45.18 -9.15
C SER A 680 15.95 43.67 -9.09
N LYS A 681 15.37 42.93 -10.06
CA LYS A 681 15.54 41.46 -10.16
C LYS A 681 17.04 41.06 -10.13
N SER A 682 17.89 41.80 -10.82
CA SER A 682 19.36 41.64 -10.81
C SER A 682 20.03 41.89 -9.46
N GLU A 683 19.53 42.82 -8.63
CA GLU A 683 20.04 43.05 -7.27
C GLU A 683 19.58 41.95 -6.31
N VAL A 684 18.33 41.47 -6.45
CA VAL A 684 17.81 40.32 -5.70
C VAL A 684 18.60 39.05 -6.02
N GLU A 685 18.86 38.77 -7.30
CA GLU A 685 19.71 37.65 -7.75
C GLU A 685 21.13 37.76 -7.18
N LYS A 686 21.71 38.98 -7.16
CA LYS A 686 23.02 39.21 -6.55
C LYS A 686 22.99 38.99 -5.03
N ILE A 687 22.01 39.52 -4.30
CA ILE A 687 21.87 39.35 -2.84
C ILE A 687 21.71 37.87 -2.49
N ARG A 688 20.94 37.11 -3.29
CA ARG A 688 20.81 35.65 -3.16
C ARG A 688 22.16 34.94 -3.36
N LYS A 689 22.91 35.32 -4.40
CA LYS A 689 24.24 34.77 -4.68
C LYS A 689 25.26 35.07 -3.56
N ASP A 690 25.38 36.33 -3.18
CA ASP A 690 26.33 36.84 -2.19
C ASP A 690 26.07 36.25 -0.77
N ASN A 691 24.87 35.71 -0.50
CA ASN A 691 24.50 35.02 0.74
C ASN A 691 24.53 33.49 0.59
N ASN A 692 25.65 32.92 0.16
CA ASN A 692 25.86 31.47 -0.03
C ASN A 692 24.88 30.83 -1.05
N ASP A 693 24.75 31.42 -2.24
CA ASP A 693 23.97 30.87 -3.36
C ASP A 693 22.53 30.43 -2.97
N ILE A 694 21.73 31.36 -2.45
CA ILE A 694 20.31 31.10 -2.14
C ILE A 694 19.53 30.83 -3.43
N SER A 695 19.14 29.58 -3.66
CA SER A 695 18.17 29.22 -4.69
C SER A 695 16.76 29.21 -4.11
N VAL A 696 15.79 29.70 -4.89
CA VAL A 696 14.38 29.82 -4.47
C VAL A 696 13.48 29.47 -5.64
N ASP A 697 12.55 28.54 -5.43
CA ASP A 697 11.67 28.03 -6.48
C ASP A 697 10.29 27.64 -5.91
N HIS A 698 9.29 27.52 -6.78
CA HIS A 698 8.02 26.89 -6.41
C HIS A 698 8.17 25.37 -6.47
N THR A 699 7.60 24.68 -5.47
CA THR A 699 7.79 23.22 -5.39
C THR A 699 6.96 22.45 -6.44
N PHE A 700 5.94 23.10 -7.00
CA PHE A 700 5.07 22.61 -8.07
C PHE A 700 5.23 23.44 -9.35
N ASP A 701 5.03 22.83 -10.51
CA ASP A 701 4.99 23.53 -11.80
C ASP A 701 3.86 24.57 -11.84
N VAL A 702 4.24 25.85 -11.82
CA VAL A 702 3.30 26.97 -11.98
C VAL A 702 3.05 27.20 -13.47
N ASP A 703 1.79 27.33 -13.87
CA ASP A 703 1.45 27.73 -15.25
C ASP A 703 2.17 29.05 -15.60
N PRO A 704 2.97 29.12 -16.68
CA PRO A 704 3.71 30.33 -17.04
C PRO A 704 2.85 31.58 -17.21
N SER A 705 1.54 31.44 -17.45
CA SER A 705 0.58 32.56 -17.52
C SER A 705 0.18 33.15 -16.15
N GLN A 706 0.51 32.48 -15.04
CA GLN A 706 0.15 32.90 -13.67
C GLN A 706 1.36 33.36 -12.83
N ALA A 707 2.58 33.14 -13.31
CA ALA A 707 3.83 33.37 -12.55
C ALA A 707 4.04 34.82 -12.06
N ASP A 708 3.60 35.83 -12.82
CA ASP A 708 3.70 37.26 -12.45
C ASP A 708 2.54 37.76 -11.55
N SER A 709 1.64 36.88 -11.07
CA SER A 709 0.56 37.27 -10.15
C SER A 709 1.02 37.35 -8.69
N GLU A 710 0.42 38.24 -7.89
CA GLU A 710 0.80 38.46 -6.47
C GLU A 710 0.65 37.20 -5.59
N GLU A 711 -0.20 36.24 -5.96
CA GLU A 711 -0.32 34.94 -5.28
C GLU A 711 0.95 34.09 -5.45
N TYR A 712 1.55 34.08 -6.64
CA TYR A 712 2.76 33.31 -6.96
C TYR A 712 4.07 34.10 -6.84
N LYS A 713 4.01 35.43 -6.68
CA LYS A 713 5.17 36.28 -6.39
C LYS A 713 5.93 35.81 -5.15
N ILE A 714 7.24 35.61 -5.31
CA ILE A 714 8.17 35.24 -4.24
C ILE A 714 8.70 36.53 -3.58
N PRO A 715 8.56 36.73 -2.26
CA PRO A 715 9.10 37.91 -1.57
C PRO A 715 10.61 38.08 -1.72
N ASN A 716 11.07 39.33 -1.80
CA ASN A 716 12.48 39.67 -1.86
C ASN A 716 13.18 39.31 -0.51
N PRO A 717 14.46 38.89 -0.53
CA PRO A 717 15.21 38.60 0.68
C PRO A 717 15.55 39.88 1.45
N VAL A 718 15.44 39.84 2.78
CA VAL A 718 15.91 40.91 3.67
C VAL A 718 17.41 40.76 3.94
N GLN A 719 18.07 41.85 4.33
CA GLN A 719 19.51 41.86 4.67
C GLN A 719 19.77 42.24 6.14
N THR A 720 18.80 42.84 6.84
CA THR A 720 18.91 43.22 8.26
C THR A 720 17.70 42.73 9.06
N PHE A 721 17.83 42.63 10.39
CA PHE A 721 16.71 42.29 11.27
C PHE A 721 15.61 43.35 11.18
N GLU A 722 15.98 44.63 11.07
CA GLU A 722 15.08 45.76 10.93
C GLU A 722 14.21 45.65 9.66
N GLN A 723 14.76 45.18 8.53
CA GLN A 723 13.99 45.01 7.29
C GLN A 723 12.91 43.91 7.39
N ALA A 724 13.07 42.92 8.29
CA ALA A 724 12.01 41.94 8.59
C ALA A 724 11.06 42.37 9.72
N PHE A 725 11.59 43.00 10.77
CA PHE A 725 10.90 43.14 12.06
C PHE A 725 10.71 44.58 12.55
N ARG A 726 10.86 45.62 11.71
CA ARG A 726 10.62 47.03 12.12
C ARG A 726 9.27 47.26 12.81
N ASN A 727 8.23 46.55 12.38
CA ASN A 727 6.87 46.65 12.92
C ASN A 727 6.67 45.86 14.23
N TYR A 728 7.67 45.10 14.67
CA TYR A 728 7.65 44.22 15.84
C TYR A 728 8.86 44.55 16.75
N PRO A 729 8.91 45.74 17.35
CA PRO A 729 10.09 46.28 18.02
C PRO A 729 10.58 45.41 19.20
N ASP A 730 9.67 44.73 19.90
CA ASP A 730 10.03 43.83 21.00
C ASP A 730 10.85 42.62 20.54
N ILE A 731 10.58 42.10 19.33
CA ILE A 731 11.41 41.04 18.73
C ILE A 731 12.82 41.57 18.40
N LEU A 732 12.94 42.81 17.92
CA LEU A 732 14.26 43.45 17.73
C LEU A 732 14.99 43.65 19.08
N VAL A 733 14.28 43.88 20.18
CA VAL A 733 14.88 43.93 21.52
C VAL A 733 15.39 42.56 21.95
N GLU A 734 14.59 41.49 21.81
CA GLU A 734 15.02 40.14 22.18
C GLU A 734 16.17 39.61 21.31
N ILE A 735 16.17 39.89 19.99
CA ILE A 735 17.29 39.57 19.08
C ILE A 735 18.59 40.26 19.53
N ARG A 736 18.53 41.56 19.88
CA ARG A 736 19.70 42.33 20.31
C ARG A 736 20.30 41.81 21.62
N LYS A 737 19.50 41.21 22.53
CA LYS A 737 20.03 40.53 23.73
C LYS A 737 20.93 39.33 23.41
N GLN A 738 20.73 38.67 22.27
CA GLN A 738 21.55 37.54 21.84
C GLN A 738 22.86 37.97 21.14
N ASN A 739 23.06 39.29 20.92
CA ASN A 739 24.24 39.87 20.27
C ASN A 739 24.47 39.40 18.82
N PHE A 740 23.42 39.04 18.07
CA PHE A 740 23.55 38.71 16.66
C PHE A 740 23.78 39.98 15.81
N GLU A 741 24.80 39.96 14.94
CA GLU A 741 25.16 41.12 14.10
C GLU A 741 24.28 41.26 12.85
N LYS A 742 23.92 40.13 12.21
CA LYS A 742 23.12 40.07 10.98
C LYS A 742 22.34 38.75 10.89
N PRO A 743 21.24 38.68 10.12
CA PRO A 743 20.57 37.42 9.83
C PRO A 743 21.45 36.41 9.08
N SER A 744 21.13 35.12 9.21
CA SER A 744 21.74 34.07 8.40
C SER A 744 21.05 33.95 7.02
N PRO A 745 21.71 33.38 5.98
CA PRO A 745 21.13 33.28 4.64
C PRO A 745 19.74 32.64 4.56
N ILE A 746 19.49 31.59 5.35
CA ILE A 746 18.16 30.95 5.38
C ILE A 746 17.11 31.89 6.00
N GLN A 747 17.47 32.66 7.04
CA GLN A 747 16.59 33.65 7.66
C GLN A 747 16.27 34.81 6.71
N CYS A 748 17.26 35.30 5.97
CA CYS A 748 17.13 36.39 4.98
C CYS A 748 15.99 36.15 3.97
N GLN A 749 15.82 34.91 3.51
CA GLN A 749 14.77 34.56 2.55
C GLN A 749 13.53 33.91 3.21
N ALA A 750 13.68 33.20 4.33
CA ALA A 750 12.57 32.53 5.01
C ALA A 750 11.62 33.48 5.74
N TRP A 751 12.12 34.48 6.48
CA TRP A 751 11.24 35.41 7.20
C TRP A 751 10.23 36.14 6.31
N PRO A 752 10.58 36.75 5.17
CA PRO A 752 9.58 37.43 4.32
C PRO A 752 8.57 36.44 3.69
N ILE A 753 8.97 35.19 3.41
CA ILE A 753 8.04 34.13 2.97
C ILE A 753 7.08 33.76 4.11
N LEU A 754 7.61 33.43 5.29
CA LEU A 754 6.83 32.93 6.41
C LEU A 754 5.90 34.01 6.99
N LEU A 755 6.37 35.26 7.09
CA LEU A 755 5.53 36.39 7.49
C LEU A 755 4.46 36.72 6.43
N SER A 756 4.66 36.38 5.15
CA SER A 756 3.61 36.51 4.12
C SER A 756 2.51 35.44 4.23
N GLY A 757 2.70 34.43 5.08
CA GLY A 757 1.72 33.37 5.34
C GLY A 757 1.74 32.20 4.36
N LYS A 758 2.76 32.13 3.49
CA LYS A 758 2.96 31.04 2.52
C LYS A 758 3.65 29.85 3.17
N ASP A 759 3.34 28.64 2.70
CA ASP A 759 4.03 27.42 3.12
C ASP A 759 5.48 27.42 2.60
N MET A 760 6.41 26.80 3.33
CA MET A 760 7.85 26.87 3.00
C MET A 760 8.62 25.59 3.31
N ILE A 761 9.44 25.15 2.36
CA ILE A 761 10.46 24.11 2.53
C ILE A 761 11.82 24.81 2.66
N GLY A 762 12.45 24.76 3.83
CA GLY A 762 13.74 25.38 4.13
C GLY A 762 14.88 24.37 4.19
N ILE A 763 15.68 24.30 3.13
CA ILE A 763 16.84 23.43 2.99
C ILE A 763 18.10 24.26 3.27
N ALA A 764 18.78 23.98 4.39
CA ALA A 764 20.05 24.62 4.71
C ALA A 764 20.85 23.74 5.67
N GLN A 765 22.18 23.85 5.66
CA GLN A 765 23.08 23.06 6.51
C GLN A 765 22.74 23.16 8.01
N THR A 766 23.25 22.24 8.82
CA THR A 766 23.08 22.27 10.28
C THR A 766 23.81 23.49 10.88
N GLY A 767 23.32 24.02 12.00
CA GLY A 767 23.89 25.24 12.61
C GLY A 767 23.61 26.57 11.87
N THR A 768 22.96 26.57 10.70
CA THR A 768 22.66 27.80 9.91
C THR A 768 21.52 28.67 10.46
N GLY A 769 21.02 28.40 11.67
CA GLY A 769 19.96 29.20 12.30
C GLY A 769 18.53 28.91 11.82
N LYS A 770 18.28 27.74 11.20
CA LYS A 770 16.93 27.30 10.75
C LYS A 770 15.85 27.45 11.82
N THR A 771 16.17 27.17 13.09
CA THR A 771 15.22 27.25 14.21
C THR A 771 14.64 28.66 14.38
N LEU A 772 15.45 29.70 14.26
CA LEU A 772 14.98 31.10 14.33
C LEU A 772 14.32 31.58 13.03
N ALA A 773 14.52 30.87 11.91
CA ALA A 773 13.78 31.12 10.68
C ALA A 773 12.27 30.83 10.87
N PHE A 774 11.91 29.76 11.59
CA PHE A 774 10.50 29.45 11.89
C PHE A 774 9.98 30.00 13.23
N LEU A 775 10.80 30.06 14.30
CA LEU A 775 10.31 30.51 15.61
C LEU A 775 9.90 31.98 15.65
N LEU A 776 10.67 32.90 15.03
CA LEU A 776 10.38 34.33 15.13
C LEU A 776 9.08 34.74 14.38
N PRO A 777 8.79 34.25 13.16
CA PRO A 777 7.47 34.41 12.55
C PRO A 777 6.35 33.76 13.37
N ALA A 778 6.60 32.62 14.02
CA ALA A 778 5.60 31.93 14.84
C ALA A 778 5.13 32.78 16.04
N LEU A 779 6.02 33.55 16.69
CA LEU A 779 5.66 34.47 17.77
C LEU A 779 4.73 35.60 17.28
N ILE A 780 5.02 36.17 16.11
CA ILE A 780 4.17 37.19 15.45
C ILE A 780 2.81 36.59 15.07
N HIS A 781 2.82 35.41 14.46
CA HIS A 781 1.64 34.67 14.04
C HIS A 781 0.70 34.37 15.21
N ILE A 782 1.23 33.96 16.37
CA ILE A 782 0.43 33.70 17.58
C ILE A 782 -0.35 34.94 18.02
N ASP A 783 0.33 36.08 18.11
CA ASP A 783 -0.24 37.26 18.75
C ASP A 783 -1.17 38.05 17.83
N ASN A 784 -1.01 37.91 16.51
CA ASN A 784 -1.77 38.63 15.50
C ASN A 784 -2.97 37.84 14.91
N GLN A 785 -3.37 36.70 15.48
CA GLN A 785 -4.64 36.04 15.12
C GLN A 785 -5.85 36.78 15.72
N ASP A 786 -6.96 36.79 14.97
CA ASP A 786 -8.19 37.50 15.35
C ASP A 786 -8.87 36.94 16.63
N THR A 787 -8.69 35.64 16.91
CA THR A 787 -9.16 35.02 18.17
C THR A 787 -8.17 35.30 19.32
N PRO A 788 -8.58 35.93 20.43
CA PRO A 788 -7.72 36.19 21.60
C PRO A 788 -7.07 34.91 22.16
N ARG A 789 -5.83 35.00 22.65
CA ARG A 789 -5.10 33.84 23.19
C ARG A 789 -5.83 33.10 24.31
N SER A 790 -6.59 33.83 25.13
CA SER A 790 -7.41 33.29 26.22
C SER A 790 -8.64 32.48 25.78
N GLU A 791 -9.01 32.52 24.50
CA GLU A 791 -10.22 31.88 23.95
C GLU A 791 -9.89 30.66 23.07
N ARG A 792 -8.60 30.31 22.92
CA ARG A 792 -8.13 29.18 22.11
C ARG A 792 -8.11 27.91 22.99
N SER A 793 -8.66 26.79 22.48
CA SER A 793 -8.73 25.52 23.23
C SER A 793 -7.39 24.79 23.36
N GLY A 794 -6.37 25.21 22.62
CA GLY A 794 -5.02 24.63 22.65
C GLY A 794 -4.00 25.45 21.86
N PRO A 795 -2.81 24.89 21.56
CA PRO A 795 -1.73 25.63 20.92
C PRO A 795 -2.10 26.18 19.55
N THR A 796 -1.52 27.32 19.23
CA THR A 796 -1.61 27.96 17.91
C THR A 796 -0.46 27.51 17.00
N VAL A 797 0.68 27.18 17.61
CA VAL A 797 1.91 26.70 16.96
C VAL A 797 2.24 25.29 17.43
N LEU A 798 2.53 24.40 16.49
CA LEU A 798 3.03 23.06 16.77
C LEU A 798 4.35 22.83 16.02
N VAL A 799 5.39 22.45 16.75
CA VAL A 799 6.68 22.03 16.19
C VAL A 799 6.87 20.55 16.46
N MET A 800 7.03 19.74 15.42
CA MET A 800 7.36 18.32 15.55
C MET A 800 8.84 18.08 15.28
N ALA A 801 9.49 17.23 16.09
CA ALA A 801 10.89 16.84 15.95
C ALA A 801 11.08 15.31 16.13
N PRO A 802 12.06 14.68 15.46
CA PRO A 802 12.26 13.22 15.51
C PRO A 802 12.91 12.72 16.81
N THR A 803 13.67 13.58 17.51
CA THR A 803 14.36 13.22 18.77
C THR A 803 13.88 14.07 19.94
N ARG A 804 14.02 13.51 21.16
CA ARG A 804 13.59 14.17 22.41
C ARG A 804 14.51 15.36 22.73
N GLU A 805 15.78 15.15 22.43
CA GLU A 805 16.89 16.06 22.60
C GLU A 805 16.72 17.31 21.73
N LEU A 806 16.35 17.16 20.45
CA LEU A 806 16.03 18.30 19.59
C LEU A 806 14.77 19.04 20.07
N ALA A 807 13.73 18.32 20.51
CA ALA A 807 12.52 18.95 21.04
C ALA A 807 12.81 19.82 22.28
N LEU A 808 13.64 19.34 23.21
CA LEU A 808 14.13 20.09 24.37
C LEU A 808 15.02 21.29 23.98
N GLN A 809 15.86 21.14 22.94
CA GLN A 809 16.70 22.20 22.41
C GLN A 809 15.88 23.34 21.79
N ILE A 810 14.83 23.03 21.04
CA ILE A 810 13.91 24.03 20.48
C ILE A 810 13.13 24.73 21.62
N GLU A 811 12.76 24.01 22.69
CA GLU A 811 12.17 24.61 23.90
C GLU A 811 13.15 25.56 24.60
N LYS A 812 14.43 25.16 24.73
CA LYS A 812 15.49 25.99 25.31
C LYS A 812 15.79 27.23 24.46
N GLU A 813 15.64 27.15 23.14
CA GLU A 813 15.81 28.28 22.21
C GLU A 813 14.64 29.27 22.28
N VAL A 814 13.39 28.80 22.15
CA VAL A 814 12.22 29.71 22.16
C VAL A 814 12.09 30.47 23.48
N ASN A 815 12.45 29.85 24.61
CA ASN A 815 12.45 30.49 25.92
C ASN A 815 13.50 31.60 26.09
N LYS A 816 14.41 31.84 25.12
CA LYS A 816 15.31 33.00 25.11
C LYS A 816 14.63 34.30 24.66
N TYR A 817 13.49 34.22 23.96
CA TYR A 817 12.82 35.36 23.33
C TYR A 817 11.49 35.64 24.01
N TYR A 818 11.47 36.59 24.96
CA TYR A 818 10.22 36.96 25.63
C TYR A 818 9.35 37.82 24.70
N TYR A 819 8.25 37.26 24.19
CA TYR A 819 7.26 38.00 23.40
C TYR A 819 5.87 37.90 24.03
N HIS A 820 5.36 39.03 24.54
CA HIS A 820 4.00 39.22 25.08
C HIS A 820 3.46 38.11 26.01
N GLY A 821 4.34 37.45 26.78
CA GLY A 821 3.96 36.40 27.73
C GLY A 821 3.53 35.06 27.11
N ILE A 822 3.85 34.82 25.83
CA ILE A 822 3.70 33.52 25.15
C ILE A 822 4.48 32.43 25.90
N LYS A 823 3.91 31.21 25.94
CA LYS A 823 4.53 30.04 26.58
C LYS A 823 4.75 28.91 25.59
N ALA A 824 5.88 28.22 25.77
CA ALA A 824 6.19 26.96 25.10
C ALA A 824 6.26 25.79 26.10
N VAL A 825 6.05 24.57 25.61
CA VAL A 825 6.31 23.34 26.36
C VAL A 825 6.80 22.20 25.45
N CYS A 826 7.78 21.44 25.91
CA CYS A 826 8.25 20.22 25.27
C CYS A 826 7.46 18.97 25.73
N VAL A 827 6.97 18.20 24.77
CA VAL A 827 6.07 17.04 24.94
C VAL A 827 6.71 15.81 24.31
N TYR A 828 7.39 15.00 25.14
CA TYR A 828 8.23 13.91 24.67
C TYR A 828 8.17 12.66 25.56
N GLY A 829 8.34 11.49 24.94
CA GLY A 829 8.31 10.20 25.64
C GLY A 829 9.50 10.00 26.58
N GLY A 830 9.35 9.13 27.58
CA GLY A 830 10.40 8.89 28.61
C GLY A 830 10.36 9.88 29.78
N GLY A 831 10.05 11.16 29.52
CA GLY A 831 9.78 12.14 30.58
C GLY A 831 8.43 11.93 31.28
N ASP A 832 8.30 12.45 32.51
CA ASP A 832 7.11 12.35 33.35
C ASP A 832 5.85 12.86 32.63
N ARG A 833 4.94 11.92 32.35
CA ARG A 833 3.66 12.17 31.69
C ARG A 833 2.76 13.08 32.54
N LYS A 834 2.69 12.90 33.87
CA LYS A 834 1.84 13.71 34.75
C LYS A 834 2.32 15.15 34.81
N LYS A 835 3.64 15.39 34.88
CA LYS A 835 4.22 16.74 34.80
C LYS A 835 3.91 17.40 33.46
N GLN A 836 4.10 16.72 32.32
CA GLN A 836 3.78 17.28 30.99
C GLN A 836 2.29 17.60 30.85
N MET A 837 1.39 16.69 31.23
CA MET A 837 -0.07 16.93 31.26
C MET A 837 -0.42 18.17 32.10
N ASN A 838 0.10 18.25 33.34
CA ASN A 838 -0.15 19.36 34.27
C ASN A 838 0.43 20.73 33.83
N ILE A 839 1.22 20.77 32.75
CA ILE A 839 1.67 22.01 32.11
C ILE A 839 0.76 22.32 30.92
N VAL A 840 0.52 21.34 30.04
CA VAL A 840 -0.37 21.48 28.87
C VAL A 840 -1.78 21.94 29.27
N SER A 841 -2.38 21.33 30.28
CA SER A 841 -3.73 21.66 30.78
C SER A 841 -3.85 23.05 31.45
N LYS A 842 -2.78 23.85 31.49
CA LYS A 842 -2.81 25.27 31.94
C LYS A 842 -2.87 26.27 30.79
N GLY A 843 -2.90 25.81 29.55
CA GLY A 843 -2.85 26.64 28.35
C GLY A 843 -1.42 27.03 27.97
N VAL A 844 -1.05 26.71 26.74
CA VAL A 844 0.24 26.97 26.10
C VAL A 844 0.01 27.31 24.63
N GLU A 845 0.64 28.36 24.11
CA GLU A 845 0.46 28.77 22.71
C GLU A 845 1.36 28.00 21.73
N ILE A 846 2.52 27.52 22.22
CA ILE A 846 3.50 26.71 21.48
C ILE A 846 3.60 25.33 22.14
N VAL A 847 3.42 24.26 21.35
CA VAL A 847 3.82 22.90 21.73
C VAL A 847 4.95 22.44 20.82
N ILE A 848 6.00 21.89 21.41
CA ILE A 848 7.12 21.26 20.71
C ILE A 848 7.11 19.79 21.11
N ALA A 849 7.09 18.86 20.14
CA ALA A 849 6.80 17.46 20.48
C ALA A 849 7.47 16.40 19.60
N THR A 850 7.72 15.23 20.21
CA THR A 850 7.99 14.00 19.46
C THR A 850 6.66 13.31 19.11
N PRO A 851 6.42 12.82 17.87
CA PRO A 851 5.13 12.33 17.42
C PRO A 851 4.44 11.30 18.33
N GLY A 852 5.19 10.38 18.95
CA GLY A 852 4.62 9.35 19.82
C GLY A 852 3.92 9.88 21.09
N ARG A 853 4.53 10.85 21.80
CA ARG A 853 3.92 11.46 23.01
C ARG A 853 2.90 12.54 22.64
N LEU A 854 3.05 13.19 21.48
CA LEU A 854 2.02 14.08 20.92
C LEU A 854 0.70 13.30 20.71
N ASN A 855 0.77 12.19 19.99
CA ASN A 855 -0.39 11.32 19.75
C ASN A 855 -1.01 10.76 21.03
N ASP A 856 -0.22 10.48 22.07
CA ASP A 856 -0.70 10.06 23.40
C ASP A 856 -1.58 11.15 24.06
N LEU A 857 -1.13 12.41 24.06
CA LEU A 857 -1.90 13.52 24.65
C LEU A 857 -3.14 13.91 23.82
N ILE A 858 -3.10 13.78 22.49
CA ILE A 858 -4.27 13.99 21.63
C ILE A 858 -5.32 12.89 21.87
N GLN A 859 -4.92 11.61 21.83
CA GLN A 859 -5.85 10.47 22.02
C GLN A 859 -6.44 10.36 23.43
N THR A 860 -5.82 11.00 24.42
CA THR A 860 -6.37 11.08 25.79
C THR A 860 -7.03 12.43 26.08
N GLU A 861 -7.33 13.22 25.03
CA GLU A 861 -8.04 14.51 25.07
C GLU A 861 -7.41 15.57 26.00
N VAL A 862 -6.12 15.41 26.35
CA VAL A 862 -5.37 16.35 27.19
C VAL A 862 -4.89 17.55 26.39
N LEU A 863 -4.67 17.37 25.08
CA LEU A 863 -4.18 18.38 24.16
C LEU A 863 -5.10 18.49 22.94
N ASP A 864 -5.82 19.61 22.83
CA ASP A 864 -6.58 19.92 21.62
C ASP A 864 -5.71 20.62 20.57
N VAL A 865 -5.42 19.93 19.46
CA VAL A 865 -4.60 20.49 18.36
C VAL A 865 -5.41 21.19 17.26
N LYS A 866 -6.74 21.29 17.40
CA LYS A 866 -7.62 21.91 16.39
C LYS A 866 -7.31 23.40 16.13
N CYS A 867 -6.79 24.12 17.13
CA CYS A 867 -6.37 25.52 17.01
C CYS A 867 -5.01 25.73 16.30
N VAL A 868 -4.25 24.67 15.99
CA VAL A 868 -2.92 24.78 15.38
C VAL A 868 -3.04 25.36 13.97
N SER A 869 -2.62 26.61 13.81
CA SER A 869 -2.66 27.35 12.54
C SER A 869 -1.28 27.56 11.93
N TYR A 870 -0.21 27.20 12.63
CA TYR A 870 1.16 27.21 12.16
C TYR A 870 1.86 25.90 12.58
N LEU A 871 2.28 25.10 11.61
CA LEU A 871 2.90 23.79 11.81
C LEU A 871 4.34 23.81 11.30
N VAL A 872 5.27 23.29 12.10
CA VAL A 872 6.66 23.06 11.71
C VAL A 872 6.99 21.56 11.83
N LEU A 873 7.59 20.98 10.79
CA LEU A 873 8.31 19.72 10.87
C LEU A 873 9.81 20.01 10.74
N ASP A 874 10.59 19.81 11.81
CA ASP A 874 12.05 20.00 11.79
C ASP A 874 12.79 18.66 11.65
N GLU A 875 13.95 18.68 10.98
CA GLU A 875 14.60 17.49 10.37
C GLU A 875 13.59 16.66 9.54
N ALA A 876 12.86 17.36 8.67
CA ALA A 876 11.68 16.88 7.95
C ALA A 876 11.91 15.62 7.09
N ASP A 877 13.12 15.41 6.59
CA ASP A 877 13.50 14.20 5.85
C ASP A 877 13.48 12.94 6.70
N ARG A 878 13.86 13.03 7.98
CA ARG A 878 13.71 11.91 8.94
C ARG A 878 12.28 11.79 9.46
N MET A 879 11.54 12.89 9.50
CA MET A 879 10.13 12.88 9.92
C MET A 879 9.22 12.23 8.87
N LEU A 880 9.54 12.38 7.59
CA LEU A 880 8.82 11.75 6.47
C LEU A 880 9.37 10.37 6.06
N ASP A 881 10.38 9.86 6.79
CA ASP A 881 10.87 8.49 6.66
C ASP A 881 9.84 7.47 7.20
N MET A 882 9.95 6.22 6.74
CA MET A 882 8.97 5.13 6.90
C MET A 882 8.64 4.75 8.36
N GLY A 883 9.39 5.25 9.34
CA GLY A 883 9.13 5.05 10.78
C GLY A 883 8.30 6.14 11.47
N PHE A 884 8.25 7.35 10.92
CA PHE A 884 7.60 8.51 11.55
C PHE A 884 6.38 9.02 10.78
N GLU A 885 6.34 8.88 9.46
CA GLU A 885 5.25 9.37 8.60
C GLU A 885 3.84 8.97 9.12
N PRO A 886 3.55 7.71 9.53
CA PRO A 886 2.21 7.34 9.97
C PRO A 886 1.80 8.00 11.29
N GLN A 887 2.76 8.34 12.14
CA GLN A 887 2.52 9.04 13.42
C GLN A 887 2.22 10.53 13.18
N ILE A 888 2.85 11.14 12.17
CA ILE A 888 2.59 12.53 11.76
C ILE A 888 1.25 12.62 11.06
N ARG A 889 0.98 11.74 10.09
CA ARG A 889 -0.31 11.60 9.40
C ARG A 889 -1.47 11.51 10.40
N LYS A 890 -1.33 10.70 11.46
CA LYS A 890 -2.33 10.58 12.53
C LYS A 890 -2.57 11.90 13.29
N SER A 891 -1.51 12.60 13.69
CA SER A 891 -1.64 13.91 14.38
C SER A 891 -2.32 14.97 13.51
N LEU A 892 -2.15 14.90 12.19
CA LEU A 892 -2.67 15.89 11.23
C LEU A 892 -4.17 15.79 10.95
N LEU A 893 -4.82 14.67 11.27
CA LEU A 893 -6.28 14.50 11.12
C LEU A 893 -7.11 15.41 12.05
N ASP A 894 -6.51 15.86 13.15
CA ASP A 894 -7.10 16.78 14.13
C ASP A 894 -6.51 18.19 14.10
N ILE A 895 -5.70 18.51 13.08
CA ILE A 895 -5.19 19.85 12.83
C ILE A 895 -5.90 20.44 11.60
N ARG A 896 -6.33 21.70 11.70
CA ARG A 896 -7.08 22.36 10.62
C ARG A 896 -6.31 22.39 9.29
N PRO A 897 -6.98 22.19 8.14
CA PRO A 897 -6.32 22.04 6.84
C PRO A 897 -5.81 23.36 6.26
N ASP A 898 -6.34 24.49 6.71
CA ASP A 898 -6.00 25.85 6.25
C ASP A 898 -4.81 26.47 7.00
N ARG A 899 -4.15 25.73 7.89
CA ARG A 899 -2.87 26.08 8.55
C ARG A 899 -1.80 26.60 7.56
N GLN A 900 -0.76 27.23 8.08
CA GLN A 900 0.53 27.37 7.41
C GLN A 900 1.42 26.19 7.77
N THR A 901 2.14 25.62 6.81
CA THR A 901 3.06 24.48 7.02
C THR A 901 4.49 24.84 6.62
N VAL A 902 5.43 24.54 7.52
CA VAL A 902 6.87 24.73 7.35
C VAL A 902 7.57 23.40 7.50
N MET A 903 8.49 23.09 6.59
CA MET A 903 9.40 21.94 6.72
C MET A 903 10.84 22.43 6.67
N THR A 904 11.69 21.97 7.60
CA THR A 904 13.12 22.29 7.62
C THR A 904 13.97 21.04 7.68
N SER A 905 15.06 21.01 6.90
CA SER A 905 16.08 19.95 6.96
C SER A 905 17.44 20.48 6.46
N ALA A 906 18.49 19.65 6.57
CA ALA A 906 19.74 19.81 5.85
C ALA A 906 19.80 19.00 4.53
N THR A 907 18.89 18.05 4.33
CA THR A 907 18.89 17.08 3.22
C THR A 907 17.49 16.93 2.65
N TRP A 908 17.34 16.88 1.32
CA TRP A 908 16.02 16.84 0.67
C TRP A 908 15.92 15.82 -0.48
N PRO A 909 16.06 14.51 -0.17
CA PRO A 909 16.09 13.47 -1.21
C PRO A 909 14.74 13.32 -1.94
N PRO A 910 14.72 12.82 -3.19
CA PRO A 910 13.49 12.71 -4.00
C PRO A 910 12.37 11.87 -3.39
N GLY A 911 12.70 10.93 -2.49
CA GLY A 911 11.71 10.15 -1.74
C GLY A 911 10.87 11.03 -0.80
N VAL A 912 11.53 11.95 -0.10
CA VAL A 912 10.91 12.88 0.87
C VAL A 912 10.10 13.96 0.17
N ARG A 913 10.59 14.50 -0.96
CA ARG A 913 9.91 15.53 -1.75
C ARG A 913 8.46 15.13 -2.07
N ARG A 914 8.25 13.92 -2.60
CA ARG A 914 6.94 13.34 -2.94
C ARG A 914 5.99 13.17 -1.75
N LEU A 915 6.52 13.03 -0.52
CA LEU A 915 5.70 12.92 0.68
C LEU A 915 5.30 14.29 1.22
N ALA A 916 6.22 15.27 1.17
CA ALA A 916 5.95 16.65 1.58
C ALA A 916 4.82 17.30 0.75
N GLU A 917 4.71 16.96 -0.52
CA GLU A 917 3.61 17.35 -1.43
C GLU A 917 2.21 17.02 -0.85
N SER A 918 2.07 15.96 -0.04
CA SER A 918 0.80 15.56 0.59
C SER A 918 0.43 16.34 1.86
N TYR A 919 1.31 17.23 2.34
CA TYR A 919 1.20 17.89 3.65
C TYR A 919 1.14 19.43 3.61
N MET A 920 1.43 20.04 2.46
CA MET A 920 1.64 21.48 2.28
C MET A 920 0.81 22.03 1.11
N LYS A 921 0.48 23.33 1.12
CA LYS A 921 -0.24 23.99 0.02
C LYS A 921 0.64 25.04 -0.65
N SER A 922 0.98 24.80 -1.92
CA SER A 922 1.85 25.66 -2.76
C SER A 922 3.13 26.15 -2.04
N PRO A 923 3.97 25.25 -1.50
CA PRO A 923 5.13 25.65 -0.73
C PRO A 923 6.23 26.23 -1.62
N ILE A 924 6.85 27.32 -1.16
CA ILE A 924 8.09 27.85 -1.75
C ILE A 924 9.26 27.05 -1.18
N THR A 925 10.09 26.47 -2.03
CA THR A 925 11.35 25.85 -1.64
C THR A 925 12.45 26.93 -1.60
N VAL A 926 13.12 27.05 -0.45
CA VAL A 926 14.32 27.86 -0.24
C VAL A 926 15.48 26.91 0.03
N CYS A 927 16.51 26.94 -0.80
CA CYS A 927 17.74 26.18 -0.59
C CYS A 927 18.93 27.14 -0.47
N VAL A 928 19.77 26.94 0.54
CA VAL A 928 21.01 27.70 0.76
C VAL A 928 22.20 26.82 0.42
N GLY A 929 22.90 27.15 -0.67
CA GLY A 929 23.83 26.26 -1.36
C GLY A 929 23.19 25.60 -2.58
N SER A 930 23.82 24.54 -3.10
CA SER A 930 23.23 23.73 -4.18
C SER A 930 22.27 22.68 -3.63
N LEU A 931 21.45 22.10 -4.51
CA LEU A 931 20.43 21.11 -4.21
C LEU A 931 20.98 19.68 -4.05
N ASP A 932 22.25 19.45 -4.40
CA ASP A 932 22.95 18.19 -4.17
C ASP A 932 23.27 18.02 -2.67
N LEU A 933 23.57 16.79 -2.24
CA LEU A 933 24.11 16.57 -0.89
C LEU A 933 25.48 17.25 -0.76
N LYS A 934 25.50 18.43 -0.14
CA LYS A 934 26.73 19.13 0.24
C LYS A 934 27.23 18.71 1.62
N ALA A 935 28.54 18.58 1.77
CA ALA A 935 29.15 18.58 3.11
C ALA A 935 29.31 20.01 3.65
N VAL A 936 29.62 20.11 4.93
CA VAL A 936 29.86 21.39 5.60
C VAL A 936 31.30 21.84 5.30
N HIS A 937 31.48 22.86 4.45
CA HIS A 937 32.81 23.34 4.01
C HIS A 937 33.74 23.80 5.17
N SER A 938 33.21 24.10 6.36
CA SER A 938 34.02 24.41 7.56
C SER A 938 34.58 23.16 8.27
N VAL A 939 34.27 21.95 7.77
CA VAL A 939 34.72 20.67 8.37
C VAL A 939 35.72 19.97 7.45
N THR A 940 36.96 19.84 7.92
CA THR A 940 37.97 18.99 7.29
C THR A 940 37.56 17.53 7.44
N GLN A 941 37.42 16.80 6.33
CA GLN A 941 36.93 15.42 6.31
C GLN A 941 38.07 14.47 5.93
N ARG A 942 38.52 13.66 6.89
CA ARG A 942 39.51 12.59 6.68
C ARG A 942 38.80 11.25 6.51
N ILE A 943 39.08 10.58 5.40
CA ILE A 943 38.64 9.20 5.18
C ILE A 943 39.81 8.27 5.44
N TRP A 944 39.66 7.37 6.41
CA TRP A 944 40.64 6.33 6.73
C TRP A 944 40.08 4.97 6.32
N ILE A 945 40.81 4.28 5.45
CA ILE A 945 40.39 2.99 4.89
C ILE A 945 41.08 1.91 5.73
N VAL A 946 40.27 1.09 6.41
CA VAL A 946 40.73 0.12 7.42
C VAL A 946 39.93 -1.16 7.31
N ASP A 947 40.51 -2.29 7.70
CA ASP A 947 39.77 -3.53 7.92
C ASP A 947 39.10 -3.55 9.31
N GLU A 948 38.02 -4.31 9.46
CA GLU A 948 37.11 -4.26 10.62
C GLU A 948 37.77 -4.56 11.97
N GLU A 949 38.88 -5.30 11.97
CA GLU A 949 39.65 -5.68 13.16
C GLU A 949 40.49 -4.50 13.69
N GLU A 950 40.97 -3.62 12.81
CA GLU A 950 41.86 -2.50 13.13
C GLU A 950 41.13 -1.33 13.80
N LYS A 951 39.83 -1.15 13.49
CA LYS A 951 39.01 -0.01 13.95
C LYS A 951 39.12 0.29 15.45
N THR A 952 39.16 -0.75 16.29
CA THR A 952 39.19 -0.58 17.77
C THR A 952 40.54 -0.06 18.25
N ASP A 953 41.64 -0.37 17.58
CA ASP A 953 42.96 0.14 17.97
C ASP A 953 43.24 1.52 17.36
N VAL A 954 42.77 1.77 16.12
CA VAL A 954 42.75 3.11 15.50
C VAL A 954 41.96 4.12 16.35
N LEU A 955 40.83 3.71 16.93
CA LEU A 955 40.06 4.56 17.87
C LEU A 955 40.84 4.86 19.16
N LYS A 956 41.58 3.88 19.72
CA LYS A 956 42.41 4.08 20.92
C LYS A 956 43.61 4.98 20.62
N GLU A 957 44.24 4.83 19.47
CA GLU A 957 45.32 5.72 19.02
C GLU A 957 44.81 7.17 18.84
N PHE A 958 43.64 7.35 18.24
CA PHE A 958 42.99 8.66 18.17
C PHE A 958 42.78 9.28 19.57
N PHE A 959 42.21 8.54 20.52
CA PHE A 959 42.05 9.02 21.91
C PHE A 959 43.38 9.27 22.64
N HIS A 960 44.46 8.58 22.29
CA HIS A 960 45.78 8.81 22.88
C HIS A 960 46.46 10.08 22.35
N ASN A 961 46.20 10.44 21.09
CA ASN A 961 46.73 11.63 20.44
C ASN A 961 45.86 12.89 20.61
N MET A 962 44.63 12.72 21.13
CA MET A 962 43.64 13.78 21.40
C MET A 962 44.17 14.81 22.41
N ALA A 963 43.98 16.10 22.11
CA ALA A 963 44.40 17.17 23.01
C ALA A 963 43.42 17.31 24.20
N PRO A 964 43.88 17.77 25.39
CA PRO A 964 42.98 18.00 26.55
C PRO A 964 41.86 19.01 26.32
N THR A 965 41.94 19.82 25.27
CA THR A 965 40.94 20.81 24.85
C THR A 965 39.95 20.29 23.82
N ASP A 966 40.19 19.12 23.23
CA ASP A 966 39.33 18.57 22.20
C ASP A 966 38.04 18.01 22.82
N LYS A 967 36.93 18.15 22.10
CA LYS A 967 35.67 17.43 22.34
C LYS A 967 35.30 16.62 21.11
N VAL A 968 34.91 15.36 21.31
CA VAL A 968 34.61 14.40 20.23
C VAL A 968 33.29 13.66 20.42
N ILE A 969 32.52 13.53 19.34
CA ILE A 969 31.46 12.51 19.24
C ILE A 969 31.96 11.35 18.40
N VAL A 970 31.81 10.13 18.90
CA VAL A 970 32.15 8.88 18.19
C VAL A 970 30.88 8.12 17.82
N PHE A 971 30.61 7.92 16.53
CA PHE A 971 29.39 7.28 16.03
C PHE A 971 29.57 5.79 15.70
N PHE A 972 28.67 4.95 16.22
CA PHE A 972 28.63 3.50 16.07
C PHE A 972 27.28 3.02 15.51
N GLY A 973 27.29 1.98 14.68
CA GLY A 973 26.09 1.43 14.04
C GLY A 973 25.24 0.50 14.92
N LYS A 974 25.69 0.21 16.16
CA LYS A 974 25.03 -0.72 17.10
C LYS A 974 25.15 -0.23 18.55
N LYS A 975 24.04 -0.29 19.29
CA LYS A 975 23.98 0.07 20.73
C LYS A 975 25.00 -0.70 21.56
N SER A 976 25.12 -2.02 21.37
CA SER A 976 26.05 -2.84 22.16
C SER A 976 27.49 -2.36 22.03
N LYS A 977 27.96 -2.01 20.82
CA LYS A 977 29.34 -1.55 20.61
C LYS A 977 29.64 -0.21 21.32
N VAL A 978 28.62 0.63 21.54
CA VAL A 978 28.72 1.83 22.38
C VAL A 978 28.95 1.44 23.85
N ASP A 979 28.16 0.50 24.37
CA ASP A 979 28.28 0.00 25.74
C ASP A 979 29.60 -0.79 25.96
N ASP A 980 30.03 -1.57 24.97
CA ASP A 980 31.29 -2.34 24.95
C ASP A 980 32.49 -1.37 25.05
N ILE A 981 32.60 -0.41 24.12
CA ILE A 981 33.70 0.56 24.10
C ILE A 981 33.66 1.51 25.32
N GLY A 982 32.48 1.93 25.77
CA GLY A 982 32.34 2.72 26.99
C GLY A 982 32.85 1.99 28.23
N SER A 983 32.66 0.66 28.29
CA SER A 983 33.19 -0.18 29.35
C SER A 983 34.72 -0.31 29.27
N ASP A 984 35.27 -0.55 28.08
CA ASP A 984 36.73 -0.62 27.86
C ASP A 984 37.43 0.70 28.22
N LEU A 985 36.87 1.85 27.84
CA LEU A 985 37.40 3.17 28.16
C LEU A 985 37.34 3.45 29.67
N ALA A 986 36.22 3.16 30.32
CA ALA A 986 36.07 3.33 31.78
C ALA A 986 37.06 2.45 32.56
N LEU A 987 37.28 1.19 32.15
CA LEU A 987 38.30 0.31 32.72
C LEU A 987 39.73 0.81 32.44
N SER A 988 39.94 1.53 31.34
CA SER A 988 41.21 2.18 30.99
C SER A 988 41.42 3.54 31.70
N GLY A 989 40.46 3.99 32.51
CA GLY A 989 40.51 5.29 33.21
C GLY A 989 40.21 6.51 32.33
N VAL A 990 39.67 6.32 31.13
CA VAL A 990 39.28 7.39 30.20
C VAL A 990 37.84 7.81 30.48
N ALA A 991 37.62 9.10 30.75
CA ALA A 991 36.30 9.64 31.02
C ALA A 991 35.50 9.85 29.72
N CYS A 992 34.40 9.11 29.56
CA CYS A 992 33.47 9.23 28.43
C CYS A 992 32.02 9.03 28.88
N GLN A 993 31.08 9.64 28.15
CA GLN A 993 29.64 9.36 28.28
C GLN A 993 29.09 8.63 27.05
N SER A 994 27.86 8.10 27.16
CA SER A 994 27.23 7.31 26.09
C SER A 994 25.77 7.69 25.83
N ILE A 995 25.41 7.91 24.56
CA ILE A 995 24.05 8.28 24.14
C ILE A 995 23.49 7.33 23.08
N HIS A 996 22.48 6.55 23.47
CA HIS A 996 21.74 5.68 22.57
C HIS A 996 20.33 5.38 23.09
N GLY A 997 19.47 4.86 22.19
CA GLY A 997 18.10 4.46 22.50
C GLY A 997 17.98 3.19 23.37
N GLY A 998 18.96 2.91 24.23
CA GLY A 998 18.91 1.89 25.27
C GLY A 998 19.12 2.45 26.69
N ARG A 999 19.70 3.67 26.82
CA ARG A 999 19.84 4.38 28.10
C ARG A 999 18.53 5.04 28.54
N GLU A 1000 18.41 5.31 29.84
CA GLU A 1000 17.27 6.05 30.36
C GLU A 1000 17.31 7.52 29.92
N GLN A 1001 16.19 8.23 30.07
CA GLN A 1001 16.10 9.61 29.60
C GLN A 1001 16.97 10.57 30.44
N ALA A 1002 17.06 10.33 31.75
CA ALA A 1002 17.93 11.08 32.65
C ALA A 1002 19.42 10.88 32.27
N ASP A 1003 19.85 9.64 32.02
CA ASP A 1003 21.22 9.34 31.56
C ASP A 1003 21.58 10.13 30.29
N ARG A 1004 20.66 10.21 29.33
CA ARG A 1004 20.85 10.90 28.05
C ARG A 1004 20.93 12.41 28.22
N GLU A 1005 20.10 12.97 29.09
CA GLU A 1005 20.11 14.40 29.42
C GLU A 1005 21.39 14.77 30.18
N GLN A 1006 21.84 13.95 31.13
CA GLN A 1006 23.12 14.13 31.83
C GLN A 1006 24.32 13.99 30.88
N ALA A 1007 24.36 12.96 30.03
CA ALA A 1007 25.42 12.74 29.04
C ALA A 1007 25.58 13.91 28.04
N LEU A 1008 24.52 14.68 27.78
CA LEU A 1008 24.56 15.88 26.94
C LEU A 1008 24.98 17.14 27.71
N GLU A 1009 24.70 17.23 29.02
CA GLU A 1009 25.19 18.32 29.84
C GLU A 1009 26.69 18.12 30.15
N ASP A 1010 27.14 16.91 30.51
CA ASP A 1010 28.55 16.60 30.83
C ASP A 1010 29.53 16.94 29.67
N ILE A 1011 29.14 16.66 28.42
CA ILE A 1011 29.92 17.00 27.22
C ILE A 1011 29.82 18.50 26.89
N LYS A 1012 28.74 19.17 27.30
CA LYS A 1012 28.56 20.62 27.13
C LYS A 1012 29.42 21.41 28.12
N THR A 1013 29.36 21.07 29.40
CA THR A 1013 30.22 21.62 30.45
C THR A 1013 31.69 21.30 30.20
N GLY A 1014 31.99 20.11 29.68
CA GLY A 1014 33.35 19.58 29.57
C GLY A 1014 33.78 18.75 30.77
N ASP A 1015 32.83 18.28 31.60
CA ASP A 1015 33.07 17.24 32.62
C ASP A 1015 33.48 15.91 31.97
N VAL A 1016 33.05 15.67 30.72
CA VAL A 1016 33.68 14.72 29.79
C VAL A 1016 33.96 15.38 28.45
N ASN A 1017 34.97 14.88 27.74
CA ASN A 1017 35.32 15.33 26.38
C ASN A 1017 34.97 14.30 25.28
N ILE A 1018 34.53 13.08 25.65
CA ILE A 1018 34.24 11.98 24.74
C ILE A 1018 32.77 11.56 24.90
N LEU A 1019 31.99 11.63 23.82
CA LEU A 1019 30.62 11.14 23.76
C LEU A 1019 30.50 9.99 22.74
N LEU A 1020 30.24 8.78 23.23
CA LEU A 1020 30.00 7.60 22.38
C LEU A 1020 28.52 7.53 22.00
N ALA A 1021 28.22 7.46 20.70
CA ALA A 1021 26.89 7.72 20.18
C ALA A 1021 26.39 6.67 19.18
N THR A 1022 25.08 6.50 19.14
CA THR A 1022 24.35 6.02 17.95
C THR A 1022 23.68 7.20 17.24
N ASP A 1023 23.06 6.98 16.10
CA ASP A 1023 22.32 7.97 15.29
C ASP A 1023 21.11 8.64 15.98
N VAL A 1024 20.87 8.33 17.25
CA VAL A 1024 20.09 9.18 18.16
C VAL A 1024 20.69 10.59 18.29
N ALA A 1025 22.01 10.73 18.15
CA ALA A 1025 22.73 12.00 18.23
C ALA A 1025 23.22 12.54 16.88
N SER A 1026 22.97 11.86 15.75
CA SER A 1026 23.44 12.32 14.43
C SER A 1026 22.63 13.49 13.86
N ARG A 1027 21.38 13.67 14.29
CA ARG A 1027 20.43 14.69 13.78
C ARG A 1027 19.96 15.61 14.91
N GLY A 1028 19.67 16.88 14.60
CA GLY A 1028 19.12 17.87 15.52
C GLY A 1028 20.06 18.45 16.58
N ILE A 1029 20.67 17.59 17.40
CA ILE A 1029 21.39 17.98 18.62
C ILE A 1029 22.49 19.03 18.34
N ASP A 1030 22.50 20.09 19.14
CA ASP A 1030 23.46 21.18 19.16
C ASP A 1030 24.25 21.17 20.47
N ILE A 1031 25.49 20.69 20.36
CA ILE A 1031 26.47 20.73 21.43
C ILE A 1031 27.54 21.72 20.99
N GLU A 1032 27.73 22.76 21.77
CA GLU A 1032 28.75 23.78 21.54
C GLU A 1032 30.15 23.14 21.68
N ASP A 1033 31.08 23.61 20.86
CA ASP A 1033 32.51 23.29 20.92
C ASP A 1033 32.93 21.83 20.68
N ILE A 1034 32.13 21.05 19.93
CA ILE A 1034 32.62 19.81 19.30
C ILE A 1034 33.73 20.15 18.31
N THR A 1035 34.96 19.75 18.62
CA THR A 1035 36.13 19.87 17.73
C THR A 1035 36.18 18.76 16.67
N HIS A 1036 35.79 17.54 17.05
CA HIS A 1036 36.00 16.33 16.26
C HIS A 1036 34.72 15.49 16.14
N VAL A 1037 34.50 14.90 14.97
CA VAL A 1037 33.53 13.83 14.74
C VAL A 1037 34.29 12.58 14.30
N PHE A 1038 33.99 11.42 14.88
CA PHE A 1038 34.64 10.17 14.55
C PHE A 1038 33.59 9.12 14.15
N ASN A 1039 33.48 8.80 12.86
CA ASN A 1039 32.64 7.70 12.39
C ASN A 1039 33.41 6.38 12.55
N TYR A 1040 33.18 5.67 13.66
CA TYR A 1040 33.76 4.34 13.90
C TYR A 1040 33.14 3.29 12.97
N ASP A 1041 31.82 3.37 12.78
CA ASP A 1041 31.11 2.67 11.70
C ASP A 1041 30.59 3.71 10.70
N PHE A 1042 30.83 3.49 9.41
CA PHE A 1042 30.22 4.29 8.36
C PHE A 1042 28.68 4.20 8.45
N PRO A 1043 27.93 5.30 8.23
CA PRO A 1043 26.46 5.29 8.27
C PRO A 1043 25.83 4.47 7.15
N ARG A 1044 24.53 4.21 7.26
CA ARG A 1044 23.79 3.34 6.31
C ARG A 1044 23.35 4.06 5.04
N ASP A 1045 23.09 5.35 5.17
CA ASP A 1045 22.72 6.26 4.09
C ASP A 1045 23.67 7.49 4.10
N ILE A 1046 23.72 8.19 2.97
CA ILE A 1046 24.68 9.28 2.78
C ILE A 1046 24.18 10.60 3.38
N GLU A 1047 22.86 10.73 3.55
CA GLU A 1047 22.23 11.78 4.36
C GLU A 1047 22.73 11.73 5.81
N GLU A 1048 22.72 10.56 6.45
CA GLU A 1048 23.20 10.34 7.82
C GLU A 1048 24.70 10.67 7.96
N TYR A 1049 25.52 10.46 6.92
CA TYR A 1049 26.90 10.97 6.88
C TYR A 1049 26.96 12.49 7.03
N VAL A 1050 26.27 13.24 6.16
CA VAL A 1050 26.23 14.72 6.20
C VAL A 1050 25.71 15.22 7.56
N HIS A 1051 24.70 14.57 8.12
CA HIS A 1051 24.14 14.90 9.44
C HIS A 1051 25.13 14.69 10.59
N ARG A 1052 25.90 13.59 10.58
CA ARG A 1052 26.97 13.31 11.56
C ARG A 1052 28.13 14.29 11.43
N VAL A 1053 28.66 14.51 10.22
CA VAL A 1053 29.74 15.47 9.95
C VAL A 1053 29.35 16.86 10.46
N GLY A 1054 28.10 17.27 10.19
CA GLY A 1054 27.52 18.53 10.68
C GLY A 1054 27.29 18.62 12.20
N ARG A 1055 27.81 17.71 13.04
CA ARG A 1055 27.91 17.95 14.49
C ARG A 1055 29.06 18.91 14.84
N THR A 1056 30.12 18.99 14.04
CA THR A 1056 31.19 19.99 14.19
C THR A 1056 31.08 21.11 13.12
N GLY A 1057 32.03 22.05 13.09
CA GLY A 1057 32.07 23.16 12.11
C GLY A 1057 31.00 24.25 12.29
N ARG A 1058 30.39 24.35 13.48
CA ARG A 1058 29.19 25.18 13.73
C ARG A 1058 29.51 26.65 14.03
N ALA A 1059 28.53 27.52 13.78
CA ALA A 1059 28.55 28.95 14.10
C ALA A 1059 29.81 29.70 13.61
N GLY A 1060 30.35 29.30 12.44
CA GLY A 1060 31.56 29.90 11.85
C GLY A 1060 32.89 29.35 12.40
N LYS A 1061 32.87 28.40 13.34
CA LYS A 1061 34.05 27.64 13.74
C LYS A 1061 34.38 26.56 12.71
N THR A 1062 35.64 26.17 12.63
CA THR A 1062 36.08 24.98 11.86
C THR A 1062 35.98 23.72 12.72
N GLY A 1063 36.02 22.54 12.08
CA GLY A 1063 36.05 21.24 12.75
C GLY A 1063 36.76 20.17 11.94
N GLU A 1064 37.00 19.00 12.53
CA GLU A 1064 37.52 17.83 11.81
C GLU A 1064 36.58 16.62 11.94
N SER A 1065 36.42 15.85 10.87
CA SER A 1065 35.62 14.64 10.82
C SER A 1065 36.43 13.47 10.26
N ILE A 1066 36.76 12.52 11.11
CA ILE A 1066 37.49 11.29 10.77
C ILE A 1066 36.48 10.17 10.53
N SER A 1067 36.59 9.43 9.43
CA SER A 1067 35.65 8.37 9.09
C SER A 1067 36.34 7.08 8.69
N LEU A 1068 36.07 6.01 9.42
CA LEU A 1068 36.56 4.67 9.13
C LEU A 1068 35.67 4.01 8.07
N VAL A 1069 36.25 3.71 6.91
CA VAL A 1069 35.56 3.09 5.77
C VAL A 1069 36.16 1.73 5.48
N THR A 1070 35.32 0.71 5.41
CA THR A 1070 35.73 -0.69 5.24
C THR A 1070 35.35 -1.24 3.87
N ARG A 1071 35.69 -2.52 3.62
CA ARG A 1071 35.26 -3.26 2.42
C ARG A 1071 33.74 -3.47 2.33
N ARG A 1072 32.98 -3.27 3.42
CA ARG A 1072 31.51 -3.40 3.43
C ARG A 1072 30.83 -2.16 2.85
N ASP A 1073 31.50 -1.01 2.95
CA ASP A 1073 30.92 0.31 2.71
C ASP A 1073 31.11 0.78 1.25
N TRP A 1074 31.68 -0.10 0.40
CA TRP A 1074 32.00 0.16 -1.01
C TRP A 1074 30.81 0.68 -1.83
N GLY A 1075 29.58 0.30 -1.48
CA GLY A 1075 28.36 0.80 -2.13
C GLY A 1075 28.18 2.32 -2.06
N MET A 1076 28.63 2.94 -0.96
CA MET A 1076 28.45 4.37 -0.68
C MET A 1076 29.61 5.24 -1.20
N THR A 1077 30.75 4.62 -1.57
CA THR A 1077 31.99 5.33 -1.91
C THR A 1077 31.84 6.32 -3.06
N LYS A 1078 31.02 6.02 -4.07
CA LYS A 1078 30.77 6.93 -5.21
C LYS A 1078 30.01 8.20 -4.80
N GLU A 1079 29.14 8.10 -3.80
CA GLU A 1079 28.37 9.25 -3.30
C GLU A 1079 29.19 10.05 -2.30
N LEU A 1080 29.96 9.38 -1.45
CA LEU A 1080 30.97 9.99 -0.58
C LEU A 1080 32.03 10.78 -1.38
N ILE A 1081 32.54 10.24 -2.50
CA ILE A 1081 33.52 10.95 -3.34
C ILE A 1081 32.95 12.28 -3.85
N LYS A 1082 31.72 12.30 -4.38
CA LYS A 1082 31.08 13.56 -4.83
C LYS A 1082 31.04 14.60 -3.72
N ILE A 1083 30.70 14.19 -2.49
CA ILE A 1083 30.61 15.06 -1.32
C ILE A 1083 31.97 15.65 -0.94
N LEU A 1084 33.04 14.84 -1.05
CA LEU A 1084 34.40 15.28 -0.76
C LEU A 1084 34.99 16.16 -1.88
N GLU A 1085 34.68 15.86 -3.14
CA GLU A 1085 35.07 16.68 -4.31
C GLU A 1085 34.38 18.05 -4.27
N GLU A 1086 33.08 18.07 -3.96
CA GLU A 1086 32.28 19.29 -3.78
C GLU A 1086 32.79 20.15 -2.62
N ALA A 1087 33.20 19.51 -1.51
CA ALA A 1087 33.76 20.20 -0.35
C ALA A 1087 35.27 20.51 -0.43
N GLU A 1088 35.92 20.31 -1.58
CA GLU A 1088 37.37 20.54 -1.82
C GLU A 1088 38.31 19.79 -0.84
N GLN A 1089 37.97 18.54 -0.48
CA GLN A 1089 38.68 17.74 0.53
C GLN A 1089 39.78 16.84 -0.07
N GLU A 1090 40.74 16.43 0.77
CA GLU A 1090 41.76 15.44 0.39
C GLU A 1090 41.16 14.03 0.34
N ILE A 1091 41.02 13.49 -0.89
CA ILE A 1091 40.45 12.15 -1.13
C ILE A 1091 41.57 11.13 -1.27
N PRO A 1092 41.60 10.05 -0.46
CA PRO A 1092 42.58 8.98 -0.63
C PRO A 1092 42.46 8.31 -2.01
N ASN A 1093 43.60 8.09 -2.68
CA ASN A 1093 43.63 7.35 -3.96
C ASN A 1093 43.03 5.94 -3.85
N GLU A 1094 43.05 5.32 -2.66
CA GLU A 1094 42.37 4.06 -2.45
C GLU A 1094 40.83 4.21 -2.41
N LEU A 1095 40.27 5.36 -2.02
CA LEU A 1095 38.82 5.57 -2.07
C LEU A 1095 38.32 5.63 -3.51
N TYR A 1096 39.03 6.36 -4.38
CA TYR A 1096 38.83 6.27 -5.83
C TYR A 1096 38.99 4.83 -6.32
N SER A 1097 40.04 4.13 -5.89
CA SER A 1097 40.23 2.71 -6.24
C SER A 1097 39.14 1.79 -5.68
N MET A 1098 38.44 2.14 -4.61
CA MET A 1098 37.29 1.39 -4.06
C MET A 1098 36.03 1.66 -4.87
N ALA A 1099 35.77 2.93 -5.22
CA ALA A 1099 34.68 3.30 -6.10
C ALA A 1099 34.88 2.71 -7.51
N GLU A 1100 36.09 2.78 -8.07
CA GLU A 1100 36.46 2.11 -9.32
C GLU A 1100 36.39 0.60 -9.18
N ARG A 1101 36.84 -0.03 -8.09
CA ARG A 1101 36.65 -1.48 -7.89
C ARG A 1101 35.19 -1.87 -7.75
N TYR A 1102 34.35 -1.04 -7.13
CA TYR A 1102 32.91 -1.28 -7.00
C TYR A 1102 32.18 -1.06 -8.33
N GLU A 1103 32.47 0.03 -9.06
CA GLU A 1103 31.96 0.29 -10.40
C GLU A 1103 32.48 -0.71 -11.41
N ALA A 1104 33.74 -1.15 -11.33
CA ALA A 1104 34.31 -2.18 -12.19
C ALA A 1104 33.84 -3.59 -11.78
N MET A 1105 33.49 -3.87 -10.52
CA MET A 1105 32.77 -5.10 -10.17
C MET A 1105 31.32 -5.06 -10.64
N LYS A 1106 30.63 -3.92 -10.52
CA LYS A 1106 29.26 -3.70 -11.03
C LYS A 1106 29.25 -3.76 -12.55
N LYS A 1107 30.22 -3.14 -13.22
CA LYS A 1107 30.39 -3.10 -14.68
C LYS A 1107 30.95 -4.41 -15.22
N LYS A 1108 31.84 -5.10 -14.52
CA LYS A 1108 32.25 -6.47 -14.86
C LYS A 1108 31.08 -7.45 -14.68
N ARG A 1109 30.26 -7.31 -13.63
CA ARG A 1109 28.93 -7.94 -13.59
C ARG A 1109 28.24 -7.57 -14.91
N ASP A 1110 28.00 -6.29 -15.15
CA ASP A 1110 27.20 -5.76 -16.27
C ASP A 1110 27.79 -5.97 -17.69
N GLU A 1111 29.01 -6.52 -17.81
CA GLU A 1111 29.73 -6.88 -19.05
C GLU A 1111 29.91 -8.40 -19.20
N GLU A 1112 30.13 -9.16 -18.13
CA GLU A 1112 29.84 -10.62 -18.07
C GLU A 1112 28.35 -10.90 -18.34
N ARG A 1113 27.54 -9.85 -18.22
CA ARG A 1113 26.12 -9.72 -18.56
C ARG A 1113 25.85 -9.23 -19.99
N GLY A 1114 26.88 -8.89 -20.77
CA GLY A 1114 26.72 -8.18 -22.05
C GLY A 1114 27.55 -8.73 -23.22
N ASP A 1115 28.76 -9.25 -22.99
CA ASP A 1115 29.68 -9.67 -24.07
C ASP A 1115 29.39 -11.08 -24.65
N GLY A 1116 28.13 -11.48 -24.65
CA GLY A 1116 27.66 -12.75 -25.22
C GLY A 1116 27.37 -12.72 -26.73
N ASP A 1117 27.34 -11.52 -27.36
CA ASP A 1117 26.81 -11.30 -28.71
C ASP A 1117 27.88 -10.85 -29.75
N ARG A 1118 29.18 -10.82 -29.41
CA ARG A 1118 30.22 -10.20 -30.27
C ARG A 1118 31.57 -10.93 -30.39
N ARG A 1119 31.59 -12.24 -30.69
CA ARG A 1119 32.75 -12.89 -31.37
C ARG A 1119 32.38 -14.10 -32.24
N GLU A 1120 33.12 -14.22 -33.34
CA GLU A 1120 33.24 -15.36 -34.28
C GLU A 1120 31.99 -15.96 -34.95
N SER A 1121 31.57 -15.34 -36.06
CA SER A 1121 31.20 -16.12 -37.25
C SER A 1121 32.48 -16.58 -37.98
N GLY A 1122 33.03 -17.75 -37.62
CA GLY A 1122 34.44 -18.13 -37.94
C GLY A 1122 34.73 -19.45 -38.68
N GLY A 1123 33.86 -20.47 -38.62
CA GLY A 1123 33.86 -21.63 -39.55
C GLY A 1123 34.98 -22.70 -39.52
N ARG A 1124 34.61 -23.89 -39.03
CA ARG A 1124 35.07 -25.26 -39.44
C ARG A 1124 36.44 -25.83 -39.00
N ARG A 1125 36.33 -27.08 -38.51
CA ARG A 1125 37.14 -28.31 -38.76
C ARG A 1125 38.36 -28.67 -37.89
N TYR A 1126 38.31 -29.93 -37.41
CA TYR A 1126 39.40 -30.87 -37.05
C TYR A 1126 40.39 -30.54 -35.92
N GLY A 1127 40.50 -31.48 -34.95
CA GLY A 1127 41.81 -32.08 -34.66
C GLY A 1127 42.37 -32.02 -33.23
N GLY A 1128 41.97 -32.97 -32.38
CA GLY A 1128 42.87 -33.82 -31.60
C GLY A 1128 43.92 -33.24 -30.62
N GLY A 1129 43.57 -33.29 -29.33
CA GLY A 1129 44.44 -33.85 -28.27
C GLY A 1129 45.57 -32.98 -27.68
N GLY A 1130 46.16 -33.49 -26.58
CA GLY A 1130 47.32 -32.91 -25.90
C GLY A 1130 46.98 -32.22 -24.57
N GLY A 1131 47.33 -32.86 -23.45
CA GLY A 1131 47.17 -32.28 -22.11
C GLY A 1131 48.41 -31.50 -21.63
N GLY A 1132 48.25 -30.72 -20.56
CA GLY A 1132 49.33 -30.05 -19.84
C GLY A 1132 48.81 -29.46 -18.52
N GLY A 1133 49.37 -29.87 -17.38
CA GLY A 1133 48.92 -29.44 -16.05
C GLY A 1133 49.73 -28.26 -15.49
N GLY A 1134 49.15 -27.51 -14.54
CA GLY A 1134 49.79 -26.33 -13.94
C GLY A 1134 49.19 -25.86 -12.61
N PHE A 1135 49.67 -26.47 -11.51
CA PHE A 1135 49.81 -25.94 -10.13
C PHE A 1135 48.97 -24.69 -9.70
N ARG A 1136 48.00 -24.86 -8.79
CA ARG A 1136 48.09 -24.77 -7.29
C ARG A 1136 48.11 -23.36 -6.66
N SER A 1137 46.97 -22.95 -6.10
CA SER A 1137 46.72 -22.67 -4.65
C SER A 1137 45.21 -22.36 -4.52
N GLY A 1138 44.43 -22.69 -3.49
CA GLY A 1138 44.70 -23.05 -2.09
C GLY A 1138 44.43 -21.84 -1.18
N GLY A 1139 43.46 -21.84 -0.24
CA GLY A 1139 42.38 -22.82 0.03
C GLY A 1139 41.59 -22.53 1.33
N GLY A 1140 40.39 -23.14 1.49
CA GLY A 1140 39.49 -23.04 2.67
C GLY A 1140 38.27 -22.14 2.45
N GLY A 1141 37.03 -22.45 2.87
CA GLY A 1141 36.52 -23.57 3.66
C GLY A 1141 36.65 -23.34 5.19
N GLY A 1142 35.62 -23.40 6.03
CA GLY A 1142 34.18 -23.66 5.82
C GLY A 1142 33.66 -24.85 6.65
N GLY A 1143 32.59 -24.66 7.45
CA GLY A 1143 31.87 -25.74 8.16
C GLY A 1143 31.78 -25.57 9.69
N HIS A 1144 30.59 -25.84 10.25
CA HIS A 1144 30.22 -25.74 11.67
C HIS A 1144 30.74 -26.90 12.55
N GLY A 1145 30.57 -26.82 13.87
CA GLY A 1145 30.49 -28.05 14.67
C GLY A 1145 30.35 -27.98 16.21
N TYR A 1146 29.10 -27.87 16.69
CA TYR A 1146 28.53 -28.52 17.90
C TYR A 1146 29.17 -28.42 19.31
N GLY A 1147 28.33 -28.57 20.34
CA GLY A 1147 28.75 -29.11 21.63
C GLY A 1147 27.90 -28.73 22.85
N GLY A 1148 26.98 -29.62 23.27
CA GLY A 1148 26.35 -29.57 24.60
C GLY A 1148 26.77 -30.76 25.44
N GLY A 1149 27.07 -30.56 26.73
CA GLY A 1149 27.47 -31.62 27.66
C GLY A 1149 27.86 -31.04 29.02
N GLY A 1150 27.48 -31.70 30.12
CA GLY A 1150 27.65 -31.17 31.48
C GLY A 1150 28.63 -31.94 32.36
N PHE A 1151 28.97 -31.32 33.49
CA PHE A 1151 29.62 -31.86 34.68
C PHE A 1151 31.02 -32.52 34.58
N GLY A 1152 31.97 -31.85 35.24
CA GLY A 1152 32.76 -32.51 36.30
C GLY A 1152 34.26 -32.59 36.06
N GLY A 1153 35.05 -31.88 36.88
CA GLY A 1153 36.52 -31.94 36.81
C GLY A 1153 37.23 -31.27 37.98
N GLY A 1154 37.21 -31.88 39.16
CA GLY A 1154 37.98 -31.38 40.31
C GLY A 1154 38.28 -32.45 41.36
N GLY A 1155 39.56 -32.82 41.52
CA GLY A 1155 40.02 -33.50 42.75
C GLY A 1155 40.81 -34.82 42.65
N GLY A 1156 41.98 -34.82 41.99
CA GLY A 1156 43.14 -35.65 42.38
C GLY A 1156 43.17 -37.15 42.01
N GLY A 1157 44.37 -37.76 41.92
CA GLY A 1157 44.43 -39.22 41.68
C GLY A 1157 45.71 -40.01 41.35
N ARG A 1158 46.94 -39.44 41.29
CA ARG A 1158 48.26 -40.17 41.31
C ARG A 1158 48.53 -41.37 40.36
N ARG A 1159 49.71 -41.34 39.70
CA ARG A 1159 50.42 -42.43 38.95
C ARG A 1159 49.71 -42.83 37.63
N GLY A 1160 50.38 -43.10 36.50
CA GLY A 1160 51.82 -43.25 36.19
C GLY A 1160 52.12 -44.69 35.73
N GLY A 1161 52.85 -44.96 34.65
CA GLY A 1161 53.60 -44.14 33.68
C GLY A 1161 54.16 -45.06 32.58
N SER A 1162 55.27 -44.70 31.90
CA SER A 1162 55.89 -45.45 30.77
C SER A 1162 55.08 -45.38 29.46
N ARG A 1163 55.66 -44.91 28.34
CA ARG A 1163 56.47 -45.66 27.35
C ARG A 1163 55.72 -46.86 26.74
N TRP A 1164 55.68 -47.02 25.42
CA TRP A 1164 56.54 -46.41 24.37
C TRP A 1164 55.78 -45.48 23.43
#